data_AF-A0A935YK79-F1
#
_entry.id   AF-A0A935YK79-F1
#
_cell.length_a   1.000
_cell.length_b   1.000
_cell.length_c   1.000
_cell.angle_alpha   90.00
_cell.angle_beta   90.00
_cell.angle_gamma   90.00
#
_symmetry.space_group_name_H-M   'P 1'
#
loop_
_entity.id
_entity.type
_entity.pdbx_description
1 polymer ?
#
loop_
_entity_poly.entity_id
_entity_poly.type
_entity_poly.pdbx_seq_one_letter_code
_entity_poly.pdbx_strand_id
1 'polypeptide(L)'
;MTRRGAWLRRRLRSRTRPWLWLGPWLLLAGAAAAQEGGRDPGLPELPELPGFPGVRPDRPLPSGAIDVMELRRRLTELDRLLMLGSAPRAAALLADLAQHSVLSRELVPRRIELEQLRGDHAAALELCRGAVADQPRNPGLWRELASSLLALDRPDSARLALDRFLALSPNVRSSGMVAVEMLSAAGQPASALAVIDSLRGTLGEPRYQGLERATLLLALDRQAEAAGEAHAELVSGPYNLPLLRAALLDGPYLERAPTVFDARLLELARGAGGSPSALVLGANLLVARGDAAAALGLVLPLAAKHEGALLLLQNAVILLRERAQDEPGAPAGPHVQATFDYLLGVLAELSAPVSASPALRARAADILAEVCELALGRGLLGPDPRAAVARFDDLLAQVRAVNPGSEFLYSSRIRLAAYRRDVLGEPREAARGLERLAMDMNLPTEGLAMVRLTLGECYLAAGDTARGRQVLTALGRDPEFRQAGGQAHYNLARLDLAEGHYATARDRFAVIALDNPAAPYANDALDLGLALAEELENPGGGPTILQWYAQAVYAELTAQPAARLAALERFVAEATALLDLAEPQHLLERGRWELARTLADTGRGEEALAQLEALVAAHPAGRFPGAALQLAGRLYLESGRPDRARDTWQRLLAQYPSFLFGDDVRDDLRRLPR
;
A
#
# COMPACT_ATOMS: atom_id res chain seq x y z
N MET A 1 -36.68 -16.16 6.15
CA MET A 1 -37.20 -15.02 6.92
C MET A 1 -36.33 -14.82 8.15
N THR A 2 -35.61 -13.70 8.17
CA THR A 2 -35.04 -12.98 9.33
C THR A 2 -34.49 -13.78 10.52
N ARG A 3 -33.15 -13.88 10.58
CA ARG A 3 -32.33 -13.72 11.81
C ARG A 3 -30.84 -13.56 11.42
N ARG A 4 -30.48 -12.35 10.97
CA ARG A 4 -29.11 -11.80 10.99
C ARG A 4 -29.09 -10.79 12.12
N GLY A 5 -28.20 -10.95 13.09
CA GLY A 5 -28.04 -9.99 14.17
C GLY A 5 -27.29 -10.57 15.36
N ALA A 6 -26.01 -10.22 15.44
CA ALA A 6 -25.14 -10.13 16.63
C ALA A 6 -23.80 -10.79 16.34
N TRP A 7 -22.79 -10.01 15.97
CA TRP A 7 -21.39 -10.20 16.41
C TRP A 7 -20.59 -8.95 15.99
N LEU A 8 -20.48 -8.00 16.92
CA LEU A 8 -19.65 -6.81 16.83
C LEU A 8 -19.12 -6.55 18.24
N ARG A 9 -17.84 -6.15 18.31
CA ARG A 9 -17.05 -5.71 19.48
C ARG A 9 -16.16 -6.79 20.14
N ARG A 10 -14.93 -6.90 19.64
CA ARG A 10 -13.67 -6.79 20.42
C ARG A 10 -12.47 -7.07 19.51
N ARG A 11 -11.81 -6.03 19.01
CA ARG A 11 -10.37 -6.02 18.64
C ARG A 11 -9.95 -4.58 18.32
N LEU A 12 -9.42 -3.90 19.33
CA LEU A 12 -8.53 -2.74 19.18
C LEU A 12 -7.52 -2.84 20.33
N ARG A 13 -6.27 -3.11 19.99
CA ARG A 13 -5.03 -2.85 20.76
C ARG A 13 -3.87 -3.59 20.07
N SER A 14 -3.29 -2.96 19.05
CA SER A 14 -1.90 -3.21 18.66
C SER A 14 -1.12 -1.94 18.95
N ARG A 15 -0.16 -2.04 19.88
CA ARG A 15 0.87 -1.02 20.11
C ARG A 15 1.82 -1.05 18.91
N THR A 16 1.70 -0.09 18.01
CA THR A 16 2.77 0.28 17.07
C THR A 16 3.59 1.41 17.70
N ARG A 17 4.91 1.22 17.76
CA ARG A 17 5.87 2.31 18.04
C ARG A 17 6.08 3.09 16.74
N PRO A 18 6.17 4.43 16.78
CA PRO A 18 6.31 5.24 15.58
C PRO A 18 7.76 5.20 15.07
N TRP A 19 7.93 4.88 13.78
CA TRP A 19 9.16 5.20 13.05
C TRP A 19 9.01 6.61 12.47
N LEU A 20 10.06 7.41 12.68
CA LEU A 20 10.19 8.79 12.24
C LEU A 20 10.11 8.90 10.71
N TRP A 21 9.16 9.70 10.23
CA TRP A 21 9.03 10.13 8.84
C TRP A 21 10.11 11.17 8.52
N LEU A 22 10.98 10.88 7.54
CA LEU A 22 11.70 11.91 6.78
C LEU A 22 10.92 12.16 5.49
N GLY A 23 10.44 13.39 5.34
CA GLY A 23 9.62 13.85 4.23
C GLY A 23 10.36 14.02 2.88
N PRO A 24 9.63 14.44 1.84
CA PRO A 24 9.97 14.20 0.44
C PRO A 24 10.72 15.39 -0.19
N TRP A 25 11.95 15.13 -0.66
CA TRP A 25 12.66 15.97 -1.63
C TRP A 25 13.24 15.06 -2.70
N LEU A 26 12.46 14.76 -3.74
CA LEU A 26 12.93 14.26 -5.03
C LEU A 26 11.73 14.21 -5.98
N LEU A 27 11.73 15.11 -6.97
CA LEU A 27 11.10 15.03 -8.32
C LEU A 27 10.62 16.42 -8.79
N LEU A 28 11.59 17.31 -9.03
CA LEU A 28 11.48 18.40 -10.01
C LEU A 28 12.71 18.30 -10.92
N ALA A 29 12.68 17.34 -11.86
CA ALA A 29 13.58 17.29 -13.01
C ALA A 29 12.96 16.37 -14.08
N GLY A 30 12.05 16.92 -14.87
CA GLY A 30 11.38 16.20 -15.95
C GLY A 30 10.92 17.18 -17.02
N ALA A 31 11.86 17.86 -17.68
CA ALA A 31 11.63 18.59 -18.93
C ALA A 31 12.97 18.95 -19.58
N ALA A 32 13.54 18.01 -20.36
CA ALA A 32 14.39 18.27 -21.54
C ALA A 32 15.02 16.95 -22.03
N ALA A 33 14.35 16.26 -22.95
CA ALA A 33 14.98 15.20 -23.74
C ALA A 33 14.39 15.23 -25.15
N ALA A 34 14.90 16.13 -25.99
CA ALA A 34 14.77 16.08 -27.44
C ALA A 34 15.83 17.01 -28.07
N GLN A 35 17.02 16.50 -28.40
CA GLN A 35 17.76 16.85 -29.62
C GLN A 35 19.05 16.03 -29.79
N GLU A 36 19.00 15.20 -30.83
CA GLU A 36 20.02 14.85 -31.83
C GLU A 36 21.50 15.24 -31.63
N GLY A 37 22.35 14.22 -31.75
CA GLY A 37 23.61 14.16 -32.51
C GLY A 37 24.43 15.44 -32.72
N GLY A 38 25.58 15.52 -32.03
CA GLY A 38 26.65 16.46 -32.34
C GLY A 38 27.97 16.02 -31.72
N ARG A 39 29.01 15.94 -32.54
CA ARG A 39 30.41 15.66 -32.16
C ARG A 39 30.90 16.66 -31.11
N ASP A 40 31.60 16.17 -30.09
CA ASP A 40 32.28 16.99 -29.09
C ASP A 40 33.73 17.27 -29.52
N PRO A 41 34.16 18.53 -29.75
CA PRO A 41 35.55 18.88 -29.96
C PRO A 41 36.19 19.42 -28.66
N GLY A 42 37.21 18.71 -28.18
CA GLY A 42 38.36 19.28 -27.46
C GLY A 42 38.10 20.06 -26.17
N LEU A 43 38.19 19.36 -25.03
CA LEU A 43 38.49 20.01 -23.75
C LEU A 43 40.01 20.30 -23.65
N PRO A 44 40.42 21.50 -23.19
CA PRO A 44 41.84 21.82 -22.99
C PRO A 44 42.42 21.08 -21.79
N GLU A 45 43.63 20.55 -21.96
CA GLU A 45 44.43 19.89 -20.93
C GLU A 45 44.64 20.83 -19.72
N LEU A 46 44.33 20.34 -18.52
CA LEU A 46 44.74 20.97 -17.27
C LEU A 46 46.26 20.78 -17.09
N PRO A 47 47.01 21.81 -16.66
CA PRO A 47 48.46 21.70 -16.50
C PRO A 47 48.82 20.71 -15.39
N GLU A 48 49.74 19.80 -15.70
CA GLU A 48 50.37 18.88 -14.76
C GLU A 48 50.98 19.65 -13.58
N LEU A 49 50.55 19.34 -12.36
CA LEU A 49 51.18 19.83 -11.15
C LEU A 49 52.55 19.14 -10.98
N PRO A 50 53.62 19.89 -10.62
CA PRO A 50 54.95 19.31 -10.45
C PRO A 50 54.95 18.30 -9.30
N GLY A 51 55.53 17.13 -9.58
CA GLY A 51 55.62 16.00 -8.67
C GLY A 51 56.23 16.36 -7.32
N PHE A 52 55.51 16.05 -6.26
CA PHE A 52 56.06 16.06 -4.90
C PHE A 52 57.10 14.94 -4.76
N PRO A 53 58.33 15.23 -4.30
CA PRO A 53 59.33 14.20 -4.09
C PRO A 53 58.89 13.25 -2.99
N GLY A 54 59.05 11.94 -3.26
CA GLY A 54 58.66 10.85 -2.39
C GLY A 54 59.17 11.00 -0.96
N VAL A 55 58.24 11.15 -0.02
CA VAL A 55 58.49 10.99 1.41
C VAL A 55 58.53 9.50 1.69
N ARG A 56 59.72 8.98 2.01
CA ARG A 56 59.92 7.64 2.55
C ARG A 56 59.13 7.49 3.86
N PRO A 57 58.39 6.39 4.07
CA PRO A 57 57.86 6.06 5.38
C PRO A 57 58.98 5.36 6.14
N ASP A 58 59.63 6.04 7.08
CA ASP A 58 60.34 5.38 8.20
C ASP A 58 61.02 6.45 9.07
N ARG A 59 60.21 7.09 9.92
CA ARG A 59 60.66 7.61 11.21
C ARG A 59 59.49 7.46 12.20
N PRO A 60 59.60 6.66 13.27
CA PRO A 60 58.62 6.70 14.33
C PRO A 60 58.66 8.09 14.96
N LEU A 61 57.55 8.82 14.88
CA LEU A 61 57.37 10.04 15.64
C LEU A 61 57.45 9.72 17.14
N PRO A 62 57.97 10.65 17.97
CA PRO A 62 58.12 10.40 19.39
C PRO A 62 56.75 10.11 20.02
N SER A 63 56.65 8.97 20.69
CA SER A 63 55.52 8.55 21.51
C SER A 63 55.23 9.61 22.58
N GLY A 64 54.24 10.47 22.34
CA GLY A 64 53.83 11.48 23.31
C GLY A 64 53.02 12.64 22.74
N ALA A 65 53.09 12.90 21.42
CA ALA A 65 52.19 13.87 20.78
C ALA A 65 50.87 13.18 20.42
N ILE A 66 49.84 13.44 21.20
CA ILE A 66 48.46 13.05 20.89
C ILE A 66 48.10 13.62 19.51
N ASP A 67 47.83 12.76 18.53
CA ASP A 67 47.37 13.19 17.22
C ASP A 67 45.93 13.71 17.32
N VAL A 68 45.80 15.04 17.34
CA VAL A 68 44.53 15.76 17.45
C VAL A 68 43.61 15.41 16.28
N MET A 69 44.14 15.08 15.09
CA MET A 69 43.32 14.66 13.96
C MET A 69 42.73 13.26 14.17
N GLU A 70 43.50 12.35 14.76
CA GLU A 70 43.01 11.02 15.11
C GLU A 70 41.92 11.07 16.18
N LEU A 71 42.08 11.89 17.22
CA LEU A 71 41.02 12.08 18.23
C LEU A 71 39.73 12.65 17.63
N ARG A 72 39.83 13.62 16.72
CA ARG A 72 38.66 14.17 16.01
C ARG A 72 37.96 13.13 15.14
N ARG A 73 38.74 12.31 14.43
CA ARG A 73 38.23 11.20 13.62
C ARG A 73 37.45 10.20 14.47
N ARG A 74 38.01 9.81 15.62
CA ARG A 74 37.36 8.89 16.57
C ARG A 74 36.12 9.49 17.23
N LEU A 75 36.09 10.79 17.52
CA LEU A 75 34.87 11.46 18.00
C LEU A 75 33.77 11.43 16.94
N THR A 76 34.11 11.65 15.67
CA THR A 76 33.13 11.54 14.57
C THR A 76 32.63 10.11 14.39
N GLU A 77 33.51 9.11 14.58
CA GLU A 77 33.12 7.70 14.59
C GLU A 77 32.16 7.38 15.74
N LEU A 78 32.43 7.90 16.94
CA LEU A 78 31.55 7.75 18.10
C LEU A 78 30.17 8.37 17.83
N ASP A 79 30.11 9.58 17.25
CA ASP A 79 28.84 10.23 16.89
C ASP A 79 28.04 9.38 15.88
N ARG A 80 28.71 8.77 14.89
CA ARG A 80 28.06 7.85 13.96
C ARG A 80 27.52 6.61 14.66
N LEU A 81 28.27 6.04 15.61
CA LEU A 81 27.83 4.86 16.34
C LEU A 81 26.61 5.16 17.23
N LEU A 82 26.56 6.34 17.86
CA LEU A 82 25.41 6.79 18.64
C LEU A 82 24.18 7.02 17.74
N MET A 83 24.36 7.71 16.60
CA MET A 83 23.29 7.95 15.62
C MET A 83 22.72 6.64 15.05
N LEU A 84 23.55 5.61 14.86
CA LEU A 84 23.14 4.28 14.40
C LEU A 84 22.56 3.40 15.52
N GLY A 85 22.53 3.86 16.76
CA GLY A 85 22.05 3.10 17.92
C GLY A 85 22.95 1.94 18.35
N SER A 86 24.24 1.93 17.95
CA SER A 86 25.19 0.86 18.28
C SER A 86 25.78 1.01 19.68
N ALA A 87 24.94 0.88 20.71
CA ALA A 87 25.31 1.16 22.10
C ALA A 87 26.56 0.38 22.61
N PRO A 88 26.78 -0.92 22.30
CA PRO A 88 27.98 -1.63 22.76
C PRO A 88 29.28 -1.11 22.15
N ARG A 89 29.27 -0.78 20.86
CA ARG A 89 30.46 -0.27 20.15
C ARG A 89 30.75 1.17 20.54
N ALA A 90 29.70 1.99 20.65
CA ALA A 90 29.82 3.35 21.16
C ALA A 90 30.41 3.36 22.58
N ALA A 91 29.96 2.47 23.46
CA ALA A 91 30.50 2.35 24.82
C ALA A 91 31.99 1.99 24.85
N ALA A 92 32.41 1.03 24.02
CA ALA A 92 33.82 0.63 23.93
C ALA A 92 34.71 1.79 23.44
N LEU A 93 34.29 2.48 22.37
CA LEU A 93 35.02 3.62 21.84
C LEU A 93 35.03 4.81 22.80
N LEU A 94 33.93 5.03 23.53
CA LEU A 94 33.86 6.08 24.55
C LEU A 94 34.80 5.80 25.73
N ALA A 95 34.90 4.54 26.19
CA ALA A 95 35.82 4.15 27.26
C ALA A 95 37.29 4.33 26.87
N ASP A 96 37.63 4.05 25.61
CA ASP A 96 38.95 4.32 25.04
C ASP A 96 39.25 5.83 25.00
N LEU A 97 38.33 6.63 24.44
CA LEU A 97 38.48 8.08 24.36
C LEU A 97 38.55 8.76 25.75
N ALA A 98 37.89 8.21 26.76
CA ALA A 98 37.89 8.74 28.12
C ALA A 98 39.26 8.70 28.81
N GLN A 99 40.22 7.92 28.29
CA GLN A 99 41.61 7.91 28.78
C GLN A 99 42.33 9.23 28.48
N HIS A 100 41.83 10.02 27.53
CA HIS A 100 42.38 11.31 27.15
C HIS A 100 41.69 12.44 27.91
N SER A 101 42.33 12.96 28.96
CA SER A 101 41.80 14.03 29.82
C SER A 101 41.38 15.30 29.06
N VAL A 102 42.03 15.58 27.92
CA VAL A 102 41.72 16.71 27.01
C VAL A 102 40.29 16.62 26.47
N LEU A 103 39.75 15.41 26.28
CA LEU A 103 38.40 15.19 25.76
C LEU A 103 37.33 15.11 26.85
N SER A 104 37.71 15.20 28.12
CA SER A 104 36.80 14.98 29.26
C SER A 104 35.49 15.75 29.14
N ARG A 105 35.54 17.03 28.72
CA ARG A 105 34.34 17.87 28.52
C ARG A 105 33.55 17.51 27.26
N GLU A 106 34.22 17.16 26.17
CA GLU A 106 33.59 16.82 24.89
C GLU A 106 32.87 15.46 24.92
N LEU A 107 33.28 14.56 25.82
CA LEU A 107 32.67 13.25 25.99
C LEU A 107 31.40 13.26 26.84
N VAL A 108 31.17 14.30 27.65
CA VAL A 108 30.01 14.36 28.56
C VAL A 108 28.66 14.24 27.81
N PRO A 109 28.37 15.02 26.75
CA PRO A 109 27.13 14.86 25.98
C PRO A 109 26.96 13.45 25.40
N ARG A 110 28.05 12.84 24.92
CA ARG A 110 28.06 11.50 24.31
C ARG A 110 27.82 10.39 25.35
N ARG A 111 28.29 10.59 26.58
CA ARG A 111 27.98 9.69 27.71
C ARG A 111 26.50 9.73 28.06
N ILE A 112 25.93 10.93 28.11
CA ILE A 112 24.49 11.12 28.37
C ILE A 112 23.67 10.42 27.30
N GLU A 113 23.97 10.65 26.02
CA GLU A 113 23.28 10.02 24.89
C GLU A 113 23.39 8.50 24.91
N LEU A 114 24.57 7.95 25.25
CA LEU A 114 24.76 6.51 25.39
C LEU A 114 23.85 5.90 26.48
N GLU A 115 23.73 6.54 27.64
CA GLU A 115 22.85 6.03 28.71
C GLU A 115 21.38 6.15 28.34
N GLN A 116 20.98 7.22 27.63
CA GLN A 116 19.62 7.32 27.08
C GLN A 116 19.33 6.22 26.05
N LEU A 117 20.27 5.91 25.14
CA LEU A 117 20.13 4.82 24.17
C LEU A 117 20.00 3.44 24.83
N ARG A 118 20.63 3.25 25.99
CA ARG A 118 20.50 2.04 26.81
C ARG A 118 19.17 1.97 27.57
N GLY A 119 18.42 3.06 27.62
CA GLY A 119 17.20 3.20 28.42
C GLY A 119 17.47 3.49 29.90
N ASP A 120 18.73 3.73 30.31
CA ASP A 120 19.05 4.14 31.69
C ASP A 120 18.95 5.66 31.85
N HIS A 121 17.71 6.13 31.83
CA HIS A 121 17.41 7.56 31.94
C HIS A 121 17.75 8.13 33.33
N ALA A 122 17.88 7.29 34.36
CA ALA A 122 18.30 7.71 35.70
C ALA A 122 19.79 8.05 35.74
N ALA A 123 20.65 7.19 35.16
CA ALA A 123 22.06 7.48 35.01
C ALA A 123 22.30 8.71 34.13
N ALA A 124 21.56 8.82 33.02
CA ALA A 124 21.62 10.00 32.15
C ALA A 124 21.24 11.29 32.90
N LEU A 125 20.19 11.26 33.74
CA LEU A 125 19.76 12.40 34.54
C LEU A 125 20.87 12.91 35.48
N GLU A 126 21.56 12.01 36.18
CA GLU A 126 22.64 12.40 37.10
C GLU A 126 23.84 12.99 36.35
N LEU A 127 24.20 12.40 35.20
CA LEU A 127 25.22 12.98 34.32
C LEU A 127 24.81 14.38 33.82
N CYS A 128 23.56 14.56 33.40
CA CYS A 128 23.03 15.85 32.98
C CYS A 128 23.12 16.90 34.10
N ARG A 129 22.75 16.55 35.34
CA ARG A 129 22.80 17.46 36.49
C ARG A 129 24.22 17.96 36.78
N GLY A 130 25.20 17.06 36.77
CA GLY A 130 26.61 17.43 36.90
C GLY A 130 27.08 18.31 35.74
N ALA A 131 26.68 17.97 34.52
CA ALA A 131 27.07 18.69 33.31
C ALA A 131 26.51 20.12 33.27
N VAL A 132 25.23 20.34 33.61
CA VAL A 132 24.64 21.69 33.64
C VAL A 132 25.19 22.54 34.79
N ALA A 133 25.68 21.93 35.88
CA ALA A 133 26.35 22.66 36.94
C ALA A 133 27.74 23.16 36.51
N ASP A 134 28.50 22.37 35.75
CA ASP A 134 29.80 22.75 35.18
C ASP A 134 29.66 23.74 34.00
N GLN A 135 28.66 23.55 33.14
CA GLN A 135 28.46 24.31 31.91
C GLN A 135 27.03 24.87 31.81
N PRO A 136 26.62 25.80 32.69
CA PRO A 136 25.23 26.26 32.80
C PRO A 136 24.73 27.03 31.59
N ARG A 137 25.62 27.51 30.71
CA ARG A 137 25.28 28.27 29.49
C ARG A 137 25.16 27.40 28.24
N ASN A 138 25.38 26.08 28.34
CA ASN A 138 25.27 25.19 27.19
C ASN A 138 23.81 24.73 26.99
N PRO A 139 23.09 25.20 25.97
CA PRO A 139 21.69 24.82 25.75
C PRO A 139 21.51 23.32 25.48
N GLY A 140 22.49 22.66 24.84
CA GLY A 140 22.42 21.24 24.53
C GLY A 140 22.27 20.37 25.77
N LEU A 141 22.96 20.71 26.86
CA LEU A 141 22.88 19.96 28.13
C LEU A 141 21.52 20.13 28.81
N TRP A 142 20.91 21.31 28.73
CA TRP A 142 19.56 21.55 29.25
C TRP A 142 18.50 20.78 28.45
N ARG A 143 18.68 20.65 27.13
CA ARG A 143 17.84 19.79 26.28
C ARG A 143 17.93 18.32 26.70
N GLU A 144 19.13 17.79 26.91
CA GLU A 144 19.31 16.40 27.34
C GLU A 144 18.80 16.13 28.77
N LEU A 145 18.93 17.12 29.65
CA LEU A 145 18.34 17.08 30.98
C LEU A 145 16.81 16.97 30.90
N ALA A 146 16.17 17.79 30.07
CA ALA A 146 14.74 17.74 29.85
C ALA A 146 14.28 16.39 29.27
N SER A 147 15.00 15.86 28.28
CA SER A 147 14.72 14.54 27.67
C SER A 147 14.71 13.44 28.73
N SER A 148 15.75 13.39 29.57
CA SER A 148 15.89 12.38 30.62
C SER A 148 14.80 12.53 31.70
N LEU A 149 14.42 13.76 32.04
CA LEU A 149 13.33 14.03 32.99
C LEU A 149 11.96 13.61 32.44
N LEU A 150 11.69 13.82 31.16
CA LEU A 150 10.43 13.38 30.52
C LEU A 150 10.35 11.85 30.47
N ALA A 151 11.46 11.17 30.13
CA ALA A 151 11.51 9.72 30.13
C ALA A 151 11.28 9.09 31.52
N LEU A 152 11.58 9.83 32.58
CA LEU A 152 11.34 9.45 33.98
C LEU A 152 10.00 9.95 34.54
N ASP A 153 9.10 10.46 33.69
CA ASP A 153 7.78 11.00 34.05
C ASP A 153 7.86 12.14 35.10
N ARG A 154 8.82 13.06 34.90
CA ARG A 154 9.01 14.27 35.73
C ARG A 154 8.77 15.55 34.92
N PRO A 155 7.53 15.80 34.45
CA PRO A 155 7.24 16.86 33.47
C PRO A 155 7.50 18.28 34.01
N ASP A 156 7.24 18.56 35.29
CA ASP A 156 7.45 19.90 35.87
C ASP A 156 8.93 20.29 35.89
N SER A 157 9.79 19.34 36.27
CA SER A 157 11.24 19.55 36.26
C SER A 157 11.77 19.66 34.82
N ALA A 158 11.21 18.85 33.90
CA ALA A 158 11.55 18.94 32.49
C ALA A 158 11.18 20.31 31.91
N ARG A 159 10.03 20.87 32.29
CA ARG A 159 9.59 22.21 31.85
C ARG A 159 10.59 23.28 32.23
N LEU A 160 11.10 23.27 33.47
CA LEU A 160 12.13 24.19 33.93
C LEU A 160 13.43 24.06 33.14
N ALA A 161 13.85 22.83 32.83
CA ALA A 161 15.01 22.58 31.99
C ALA A 161 14.80 23.09 30.56
N LEU A 162 13.59 22.92 30.00
CA LEU A 162 13.22 23.47 28.69
C LEU A 162 13.21 25.00 28.68
N ASP A 163 12.74 25.67 29.74
CA ASP A 163 12.80 27.13 29.85
C ASP A 163 14.25 27.64 29.80
N ARG A 164 15.17 26.95 30.49
CA ARG A 164 16.61 27.25 30.41
C ARG A 164 17.18 26.98 29.02
N PHE A 165 16.79 25.87 28.39
CA PHE A 165 17.17 25.55 27.02
C PHE A 165 16.72 26.65 26.05
N LEU A 166 15.47 27.10 26.11
CA LEU A 166 14.94 28.15 25.23
C LEU A 166 15.65 29.49 25.46
N ALA A 167 15.88 29.87 26.72
CA ALA A 167 16.52 31.14 27.07
C ALA A 167 17.99 31.23 26.62
N LEU A 168 18.69 30.09 26.53
CA LEU A 168 20.11 30.03 26.16
C LEU A 168 20.32 29.72 24.67
N SER A 169 19.26 29.33 23.96
CA SER A 169 19.35 28.91 22.56
C SER A 169 19.49 30.13 21.63
N PRO A 170 20.46 30.14 20.70
CA PRO A 170 20.63 31.25 19.74
C PRO A 170 19.43 31.47 18.82
N ASN A 171 18.65 30.41 18.57
CA ASN A 171 17.45 30.43 17.74
C ASN A 171 16.26 29.93 18.55
N VAL A 172 15.49 30.88 19.09
CA VAL A 172 14.28 30.62 19.89
C VAL A 172 13.20 29.89 19.08
N ARG A 173 13.10 30.15 17.77
CA ARG A 173 12.12 29.47 16.90
C ARG A 173 12.38 27.98 16.80
N SER A 174 13.61 27.59 16.46
CA SER A 174 13.99 26.19 16.27
C SER A 174 14.03 25.43 17.59
N SER A 175 14.55 26.04 18.65
CA SER A 175 14.54 25.43 19.99
C SER A 175 13.12 25.28 20.54
N GLY A 176 12.21 26.21 20.21
CA GLY A 176 10.79 26.09 20.50
C GLY A 176 10.12 24.87 19.87
N MET A 177 10.42 24.58 18.59
CA MET A 177 9.92 23.38 17.90
C MET A 177 10.36 22.10 18.60
N VAL A 178 11.65 22.02 18.94
CA VAL A 178 12.21 20.88 19.67
C VAL A 178 11.54 20.70 21.03
N ALA A 179 11.34 21.78 21.78
CA ALA A 179 10.69 21.71 23.09
C ALA A 179 9.24 21.20 23.01
N VAL A 180 8.47 21.67 22.02
CA VAL A 180 7.09 21.22 21.79
C VAL A 180 7.05 19.76 21.37
N GLU A 181 7.94 19.33 20.47
CA GLU A 181 8.04 17.94 20.02
C GLU A 181 8.35 17.00 21.18
N MET A 182 9.34 17.35 22.01
CA MET A 182 9.71 16.57 23.20
C MET A 182 8.54 16.38 24.17
N LEU A 183 7.81 17.45 24.47
CA LEU A 183 6.64 17.41 25.36
C LEU A 183 5.48 16.61 24.74
N SER A 184 5.26 16.76 23.44
CA SER A 184 4.20 16.02 22.72
C SER A 184 4.49 14.52 22.69
N ALA A 185 5.74 14.13 22.39
CA ALA A 185 6.18 12.74 22.39
C ALA A 185 6.11 12.08 23.78
N ALA A 186 6.32 12.88 24.84
CA ALA A 186 6.18 12.45 26.23
C ALA A 186 4.71 12.38 26.71
N GLY A 187 3.74 12.69 25.86
CA GLY A 187 2.32 12.69 26.24
C GLY A 187 1.93 13.84 27.18
N GLN A 188 2.60 14.99 27.08
CA GLN A 188 2.38 16.18 27.92
C GLN A 188 1.76 17.35 27.11
N PRO A 189 0.51 17.20 26.60
CA PRO A 189 -0.05 18.16 25.66
C PRO A 189 -0.32 19.55 26.26
N ALA A 190 -0.61 19.63 27.57
CA ALA A 190 -0.84 20.90 28.26
C ALA A 190 0.45 21.74 28.33
N SER A 191 1.58 21.11 28.67
CA SER A 191 2.88 21.78 28.72
C SER A 191 3.34 22.19 27.33
N ALA A 192 3.16 21.33 26.32
CA ALA A 192 3.47 21.65 24.93
C ALA A 192 2.67 22.87 24.43
N LEU A 193 1.37 22.91 24.72
CA LEU A 193 0.50 24.04 24.36
C LEU A 193 0.94 25.34 25.04
N ALA A 194 1.29 25.30 26.33
CA ALA A 194 1.78 26.46 27.06
C ALA A 194 3.09 27.02 26.47
N VAL A 195 3.98 26.16 25.98
CA VAL A 195 5.20 26.58 25.28
C VAL A 195 4.85 27.31 23.98
N ILE A 196 3.93 26.77 23.17
CA ILE A 196 3.48 27.44 21.94
C ILE A 196 2.90 28.83 22.26
N ASP A 197 1.96 28.90 23.20
CA ASP A 197 1.29 30.16 23.54
C ASP A 197 2.28 31.22 24.06
N SER A 198 3.26 30.81 24.89
CA SER A 198 4.35 31.69 25.31
C SER A 198 5.20 32.17 24.14
N LEU A 199 5.58 31.27 23.24
CA LEU A 199 6.44 31.58 22.09
C LEU A 199 5.74 32.51 21.09
N ARG A 200 4.44 32.35 20.86
CA ARG A 200 3.63 33.29 20.05
C ARG A 200 3.73 34.72 20.58
N GLY A 201 3.63 34.88 21.90
CA GLY A 201 3.79 36.18 22.56
C GLY A 201 5.20 36.76 22.39
N THR A 202 6.24 35.97 22.67
CA THR A 202 7.63 36.44 22.61
C THR A 202 8.14 36.71 21.20
N LEU A 203 7.68 35.93 20.21
CA LEU A 203 8.06 36.11 18.81
C LEU A 203 7.20 37.17 18.11
N GLY A 204 6.06 37.57 18.69
CA GLY A 204 5.08 38.42 18.03
C GLY A 204 4.37 37.73 16.85
N GLU A 205 4.34 36.39 16.85
CA GLU A 205 3.85 35.57 15.75
C GLU A 205 2.61 34.79 16.18
N PRO A 206 1.39 35.33 15.96
CA PRO A 206 0.16 34.69 16.44
C PRO A 206 -0.12 33.33 15.78
N ARG A 207 0.56 32.99 14.69
CA ARG A 207 0.41 31.73 13.93
C ARG A 207 1.56 30.75 14.12
N TYR A 208 2.50 31.01 15.03
CA TYR A 208 3.58 30.08 15.31
C TYR A 208 2.99 28.70 15.72
N GLN A 209 3.37 27.65 14.98
CA GLN A 209 2.91 26.26 15.16
C GLN A 209 1.38 26.10 15.26
N GLY A 210 0.62 26.72 14.34
CA GLY A 210 -0.84 26.63 14.31
C GLY A 210 -1.37 25.20 14.19
N LEU A 211 -0.73 24.38 13.37
CA LEU A 211 -1.10 22.97 13.18
C LEU A 211 -0.93 22.16 14.48
N GLU A 212 0.25 22.21 15.09
CA GLU A 212 0.54 21.51 16.35
C GLU A 212 -0.33 22.02 17.48
N ARG A 213 -0.60 23.33 17.53
CA ARG A 213 -1.53 23.91 18.52
C ARG A 213 -2.95 23.34 18.38
N ALA A 214 -3.47 23.22 17.15
CA ALA A 214 -4.80 22.67 16.92
C ALA A 214 -4.92 21.22 17.38
N THR A 215 -3.91 20.38 17.12
CA THR A 215 -3.90 18.98 17.56
C THR A 215 -3.77 18.84 19.07
N LEU A 216 -2.91 19.65 19.71
CA LEU A 216 -2.75 19.68 21.16
C LEU A 216 -4.03 20.11 21.88
N LEU A 217 -4.75 21.10 21.33
CA LEU A 217 -6.06 21.51 21.86
C LEU A 217 -7.08 20.37 21.80
N LEU A 218 -7.09 19.57 20.74
CA LEU A 218 -7.95 18.38 20.67
C LEU A 218 -7.54 17.32 21.69
N ALA A 219 -6.24 17.12 21.92
CA ALA A 219 -5.76 16.20 22.97
C ALA A 219 -6.24 16.60 24.36
N LEU A 220 -6.45 17.90 24.58
CA LEU A 220 -6.97 18.49 25.82
C LEU A 220 -8.50 18.67 25.82
N ASP A 221 -9.21 18.12 24.84
CA ASP A 221 -10.67 18.25 24.66
C ASP A 221 -11.19 19.70 24.51
N ARG A 222 -10.31 20.63 24.11
CA ARG A 222 -10.63 22.04 23.84
C ARG A 222 -11.09 22.22 22.39
N GLN A 223 -12.14 21.49 22.02
CA GLN A 223 -12.59 21.29 20.63
C GLN A 223 -12.93 22.58 19.87
N ALA A 224 -13.66 23.52 20.50
CA ALA A 224 -14.05 24.76 19.83
C ALA A 224 -12.85 25.66 19.51
N GLU A 225 -11.85 25.70 20.39
CA GLU A 225 -10.61 26.46 20.18
C GLU A 225 -9.74 25.80 19.12
N ALA A 226 -9.66 24.47 19.11
CA ALA A 226 -8.96 23.72 18.08
C ALA A 226 -9.55 24.01 16.70
N ALA A 227 -10.88 24.05 16.57
CA ALA A 227 -11.56 24.38 15.33
C ALA A 227 -11.24 25.81 14.86
N GLY A 228 -11.18 26.75 15.80
CA GLY A 228 -10.75 28.13 15.53
C GLY A 228 -9.32 28.20 15.01
N GLU A 229 -8.39 27.47 15.63
CA GLU A 229 -6.99 27.42 15.22
C GLU A 229 -6.83 26.77 13.83
N ALA A 230 -7.45 25.61 13.61
CA ALA A 230 -7.41 24.90 12.33
C ALA A 230 -8.02 25.74 11.20
N HIS A 231 -9.16 26.40 11.44
CA HIS A 231 -9.75 27.31 10.45
C HIS A 231 -8.79 28.44 10.11
N ALA A 232 -8.21 29.08 11.12
CA ALA A 232 -7.36 30.23 10.92
C ALA A 232 -6.06 29.87 10.21
N GLU A 233 -5.51 28.69 10.47
CA GLU A 233 -4.38 28.11 9.75
C GLU A 233 -4.69 27.92 8.26
N LEU A 234 -5.89 27.41 7.94
CA LEU A 234 -6.34 27.21 6.55
C LEU A 234 -6.72 28.52 5.83
N VAL A 235 -6.99 29.59 6.58
CA VAL A 235 -7.15 30.93 6.01
C VAL A 235 -5.79 31.51 5.64
N SER A 236 -4.76 31.35 6.50
CA SER A 236 -3.41 31.86 6.22
C SER A 236 -2.61 31.00 5.23
N GLY A 237 -2.83 29.68 5.24
CA GLY A 237 -2.08 28.71 4.43
C GLY A 237 -2.99 27.60 3.92
N PRO A 238 -3.72 27.81 2.81
CA PRO A 238 -4.60 26.79 2.22
C PRO A 238 -3.89 25.47 1.91
N TYR A 239 -2.58 25.51 1.63
CA TYR A 239 -1.73 24.34 1.38
C TYR A 239 -1.50 23.45 2.61
N ASN A 240 -1.89 23.90 3.81
CA ASN A 240 -1.80 23.09 5.03
C ASN A 240 -2.97 22.11 5.18
N LEU A 241 -3.93 22.11 4.24
CA LEU A 241 -5.06 21.16 4.23
C LEU A 241 -4.63 19.69 4.32
N PRO A 242 -3.69 19.17 3.51
CA PRO A 242 -3.29 17.77 3.60
C PRO A 242 -2.68 17.41 4.95
N LEU A 243 -1.89 18.32 5.54
CA LEU A 243 -1.23 18.12 6.83
C LEU A 243 -2.23 18.10 7.98
N LEU A 244 -3.15 19.08 8.03
CA LEU A 244 -4.22 19.12 9.02
C LEU A 244 -5.16 17.92 8.89
N ARG A 245 -5.50 17.54 7.65
CA ARG A 245 -6.32 16.37 7.37
C ARG A 245 -5.66 15.09 7.93
N ALA A 246 -4.40 14.83 7.61
CA ALA A 246 -3.67 13.66 8.11
C ALA A 246 -3.63 13.66 9.64
N ALA A 247 -3.28 14.78 10.26
CA ALA A 247 -3.22 14.89 11.72
C ALA A 247 -4.56 14.62 12.43
N LEU A 248 -5.69 14.96 11.80
CA LEU A 248 -7.03 14.80 12.35
C LEU A 248 -7.64 13.41 12.06
N LEU A 249 -7.39 12.85 10.88
CA LEU A 249 -7.96 11.57 10.46
C LEU A 249 -7.15 10.36 10.93
N ASP A 250 -5.82 10.49 10.97
CA ASP A 250 -4.93 9.39 11.38
C ASP A 250 -4.60 9.44 12.88
N GLY A 251 -5.00 10.53 13.57
CA GLY A 251 -4.79 10.71 15.00
C GLY A 251 -5.83 10.00 15.88
N PRO A 252 -5.60 9.93 17.21
CA PRO A 252 -6.52 9.31 18.18
C PRO A 252 -7.88 10.02 18.31
N TYR A 253 -8.10 11.09 17.56
CA TYR A 253 -9.26 11.97 17.64
C TYR A 253 -10.49 11.41 16.94
N LEU A 254 -10.30 10.56 15.92
CA LEU A 254 -11.42 10.02 15.13
C LEU A 254 -12.36 9.16 15.98
N GLU A 255 -11.82 8.42 16.97
CA GLU A 255 -12.59 7.55 17.85
C GLU A 255 -13.56 8.31 18.77
N ARG A 256 -13.28 9.59 19.07
CA ARG A 256 -14.08 10.39 20.01
C ARG A 256 -15.19 11.20 19.34
N ALA A 257 -15.29 11.17 18.01
CA ALA A 257 -16.27 11.91 17.22
C ALA A 257 -16.47 13.36 17.72
N PRO A 258 -15.50 14.28 17.49
CA PRO A 258 -15.49 15.61 18.09
C PRO A 258 -16.57 16.53 17.48
N THR A 259 -17.83 16.32 17.87
CA THR A 259 -19.01 17.01 17.32
C THR A 259 -18.94 18.53 17.50
N VAL A 260 -18.33 19.01 18.59
CA VAL A 260 -18.14 20.44 18.85
C VAL A 260 -17.09 21.02 17.91
N PHE A 261 -16.01 20.28 17.64
CA PHE A 261 -14.98 20.71 16.68
C PHE A 261 -15.58 20.89 15.29
N ASP A 262 -16.30 19.90 14.76
CA ASP A 262 -16.81 20.01 13.38
C ASP A 262 -17.88 21.08 13.28
N ALA A 263 -18.81 21.15 14.24
CA ALA A 263 -19.85 22.17 14.24
C ALA A 263 -19.23 23.56 14.21
N ARG A 264 -18.19 23.80 15.03
CA ARG A 264 -17.49 25.09 15.08
C ARG A 264 -16.66 25.35 13.82
N LEU A 265 -15.97 24.35 13.29
CA LEU A 265 -15.18 24.48 12.05
C LEU A 265 -16.09 24.85 10.88
N LEU A 266 -17.24 24.17 10.75
CA LEU A 266 -18.22 24.42 9.69
C LEU A 266 -18.91 25.78 9.85
N GLU A 267 -19.23 26.19 11.07
CA GLU A 267 -19.76 27.53 11.36
C GLU A 267 -18.77 28.61 10.88
N LEU A 268 -17.51 28.50 11.28
CA LEU A 268 -16.44 29.43 10.89
C LEU A 268 -16.19 29.41 9.37
N ALA A 269 -16.13 28.22 8.76
CA ALA A 269 -15.89 28.06 7.34
C ALA A 269 -17.01 28.64 6.46
N ARG A 270 -18.24 28.75 6.97
CA ARG A 270 -19.39 29.36 6.28
C ARG A 270 -19.56 30.85 6.58
N GLY A 271 -18.91 31.36 7.63
CA GLY A 271 -19.05 32.74 8.09
C GLY A 271 -18.31 33.77 7.24
N ALA A 272 -18.37 35.03 7.68
CA ALA A 272 -17.58 36.11 7.10
C ALA A 272 -16.08 35.84 7.35
N GLY A 273 -15.32 35.59 6.27
CA GLY A 273 -13.93 35.14 6.34
C GLY A 273 -13.73 33.62 6.15
N GLY A 274 -14.78 32.91 5.72
CA GLY A 274 -14.71 31.48 5.41
C GLY A 274 -13.60 31.11 4.42
N SER A 275 -13.03 29.91 4.60
CA SER A 275 -11.98 29.35 3.74
C SER A 275 -12.51 28.12 2.99
N PRO A 276 -12.38 28.05 1.65
CA PRO A 276 -12.68 26.85 0.87
C PRO A 276 -11.96 25.61 1.41
N SER A 277 -10.71 25.74 1.86
CA SER A 277 -9.95 24.64 2.45
C SER A 277 -10.56 24.16 3.77
N ALA A 278 -11.14 25.04 4.58
CA ALA A 278 -11.84 24.65 5.81
C ALA A 278 -13.15 23.89 5.50
N LEU A 279 -13.87 24.27 4.44
CA LEU A 279 -15.04 23.52 3.96
C LEU A 279 -14.62 22.12 3.47
N VAL A 280 -13.54 22.02 2.70
CA VAL A 280 -13.02 20.72 2.22
C VAL A 280 -12.54 19.85 3.38
N LEU A 281 -11.88 20.42 4.39
CA LEU A 281 -11.53 19.68 5.62
C LEU A 281 -12.78 19.15 6.33
N GLY A 282 -13.81 19.99 6.49
CA GLY A 282 -15.09 19.58 7.04
C GLY A 282 -15.75 18.43 6.27
N ALA A 283 -15.70 18.48 4.93
CA ALA A 283 -16.19 17.41 4.08
C ALA A 283 -15.41 16.10 4.27
N ASN A 284 -14.08 16.17 4.37
CA ASN A 284 -13.25 14.98 4.62
C ASN A 284 -13.56 14.33 5.99
N LEU A 285 -13.86 15.13 7.02
CA LEU A 285 -14.28 14.63 8.33
C LEU A 285 -15.65 13.95 8.28
N LEU A 286 -16.60 14.50 7.49
CA LEU A 286 -17.91 13.88 7.26
C LEU A 286 -17.78 12.55 6.50
N VAL A 287 -16.95 12.52 5.44
CA VAL A 287 -16.64 11.31 4.67
C VAL A 287 -16.02 10.23 5.56
N ALA A 288 -15.07 10.58 6.41
CA ALA A 288 -14.44 9.64 7.34
C ALA A 288 -15.43 8.99 8.32
N ARG A 289 -16.59 9.62 8.54
CA ARG A 289 -17.69 9.10 9.37
C ARG A 289 -18.78 8.40 8.58
N GLY A 290 -18.64 8.30 7.26
CA GLY A 290 -19.62 7.65 6.40
C GLY A 290 -20.69 8.57 5.81
N ASP A 291 -20.62 9.90 6.00
CA ASP A 291 -21.64 10.85 5.53
C ASP A 291 -21.19 11.61 4.26
N ALA A 292 -21.20 10.88 3.14
CA ALA A 292 -20.86 11.46 1.83
C ALA A 292 -21.85 12.53 1.36
N ALA A 293 -23.14 12.37 1.67
CA ALA A 293 -24.18 13.28 1.22
C ALA A 293 -24.02 14.67 1.84
N ALA A 294 -23.80 14.75 3.15
CA ALA A 294 -23.53 16.02 3.83
C ALA A 294 -22.21 16.63 3.34
N ALA A 295 -21.17 15.80 3.12
CA ALA A 295 -19.89 16.25 2.57
C ALA A 295 -20.05 16.88 1.19
N LEU A 296 -20.80 16.26 0.28
CA LEU A 296 -21.10 16.80 -1.06
C LEU A 296 -21.87 18.12 -0.95
N GLY A 297 -22.94 18.17 -0.16
CA GLY A 297 -23.72 19.40 0.03
C GLY A 297 -22.89 20.58 0.53
N LEU A 298 -21.78 20.32 1.22
CA LEU A 298 -20.85 21.34 1.69
C LEU A 298 -19.93 21.89 0.58
N VAL A 299 -19.45 21.03 -0.32
CA VAL A 299 -18.36 21.39 -1.23
C VAL A 299 -18.76 21.63 -2.67
N LEU A 300 -19.88 21.07 -3.16
CA LEU A 300 -20.30 21.27 -4.55
C LEU A 300 -20.47 22.76 -4.93
N PRO A 301 -20.93 23.67 -4.05
CA PRO A 301 -20.95 25.11 -4.37
C PRO A 301 -19.58 25.71 -4.71
N LEU A 302 -18.47 25.08 -4.28
CA LEU A 302 -17.11 25.52 -4.61
C LEU A 302 -16.72 25.19 -6.05
N ALA A 303 -17.34 24.18 -6.68
CA ALA A 303 -17.01 23.74 -8.03
C ALA A 303 -17.27 24.81 -9.11
N ALA A 304 -18.20 25.74 -8.85
CA ALA A 304 -18.51 26.84 -9.77
C ALA A 304 -17.38 27.88 -9.88
N LYS A 305 -16.44 27.93 -8.93
CA LYS A 305 -15.31 28.87 -8.92
C LYS A 305 -14.02 28.13 -9.26
N HIS A 306 -13.15 28.73 -10.09
CA HIS A 306 -11.91 28.10 -10.53
C HIS A 306 -11.01 27.61 -9.38
N GLU A 307 -10.77 28.45 -8.37
CA GLU A 307 -9.94 28.10 -7.20
C GLU A 307 -10.57 26.97 -6.37
N GLY A 308 -11.90 26.99 -6.20
CA GLY A 308 -12.64 25.94 -5.52
C GLY A 308 -12.58 24.61 -6.28
N ALA A 309 -12.75 24.65 -7.60
CA ALA A 309 -12.60 23.48 -8.47
C ALA A 309 -11.20 22.86 -8.40
N LEU A 310 -10.14 23.70 -8.41
CA LEU A 310 -8.76 23.22 -8.28
C LEU A 310 -8.52 22.54 -6.92
N LEU A 311 -9.01 23.15 -5.84
CA LEU A 311 -8.89 22.60 -4.49
C LEU A 311 -9.61 21.24 -4.36
N LEU A 312 -10.82 21.13 -4.91
CA LEU A 312 -11.57 19.88 -4.92
C LEU A 312 -10.88 18.78 -5.73
N LEU A 313 -10.31 19.14 -6.88
CA LEU A 313 -9.55 18.22 -7.71
C LEU A 313 -8.30 17.71 -6.98
N GLN A 314 -7.57 18.60 -6.31
CA GLN A 314 -6.41 18.22 -5.48
C GLN A 314 -6.81 17.28 -4.34
N ASN A 315 -7.92 17.59 -3.65
CA ASN A 315 -8.45 16.73 -2.60
C ASN A 315 -8.87 15.35 -3.13
N ALA A 316 -9.50 15.30 -4.30
CA ALA A 316 -9.88 14.05 -4.94
C ALA A 316 -8.67 13.18 -5.28
N VAL A 317 -7.58 13.77 -5.79
CA VAL A 317 -6.32 13.05 -6.06
C VAL A 317 -5.71 12.46 -4.79
N ILE A 318 -5.73 13.21 -3.67
CA ILE A 318 -5.21 12.72 -2.38
C ILE A 318 -6.03 11.51 -1.91
N LEU A 319 -7.36 11.65 -1.86
CA LEU A 319 -8.25 10.58 -1.42
C LEU A 319 -8.13 9.34 -2.33
N LEU A 320 -8.04 9.52 -3.64
CA LEU A 320 -7.85 8.44 -4.60
C LEU A 320 -6.55 7.67 -4.33
N ARG A 321 -5.42 8.36 -4.12
CA ARG A 321 -4.13 7.72 -3.83
C ARG A 321 -4.14 6.92 -2.54
N GLU A 322 -4.78 7.43 -1.50
CA GLU A 322 -4.95 6.71 -0.25
C GLU A 322 -5.78 5.44 -0.45
N ARG A 323 -6.87 5.53 -1.21
CA ARG A 323 -7.73 4.37 -1.51
C ARG A 323 -7.09 3.38 -2.46
N ALA A 324 -6.15 3.79 -3.32
CA ALA A 324 -5.45 2.89 -4.22
C ALA A 324 -4.51 1.93 -3.48
N GLN A 325 -4.10 2.25 -2.26
CA GLN A 325 -3.24 1.41 -1.41
C GLN A 325 -4.02 0.37 -0.59
N ASP A 326 -5.35 0.50 -0.48
CA ASP A 326 -6.19 -0.46 0.24
C ASP A 326 -6.18 -1.84 -0.47
N GLU A 327 -6.03 -2.91 0.31
CA GLU A 327 -5.99 -4.30 -0.19
C GLU A 327 -7.22 -4.63 -1.07
N PRO A 328 -7.01 -5.19 -2.28
CA PRO A 328 -8.11 -5.67 -3.11
C PRO A 328 -8.93 -6.74 -2.39
N GLY A 329 -10.27 -6.59 -2.39
CA GLY A 329 -11.19 -7.59 -1.82
C GLY A 329 -11.51 -7.44 -0.32
N ALA A 330 -10.84 -6.52 0.40
CA ALA A 330 -11.23 -6.20 1.77
C ALA A 330 -12.67 -5.63 1.78
N PRO A 331 -13.55 -6.07 2.70
CA PRO A 331 -14.91 -5.55 2.77
C PRO A 331 -14.87 -4.05 3.03
N ALA A 332 -15.50 -3.28 2.14
CA ALA A 332 -15.53 -1.83 2.25
C ALA A 332 -16.31 -1.42 3.50
N GLY A 333 -15.62 -0.80 4.45
CA GLY A 333 -16.27 -0.16 5.59
C GLY A 333 -17.15 1.01 5.13
N PRO A 334 -18.10 1.48 5.96
CA PRO A 334 -18.97 2.62 5.63
C PRO A 334 -18.20 3.88 5.18
N HIS A 335 -17.00 4.10 5.73
CA HIS A 335 -16.13 5.22 5.35
C HIS A 335 -15.52 5.07 3.95
N VAL A 336 -15.21 3.84 3.51
CA VAL A 336 -14.71 3.57 2.16
C VAL A 336 -15.81 3.86 1.14
N GLN A 337 -17.02 3.33 1.38
CA GLN A 337 -18.18 3.62 0.53
C GLN A 337 -18.42 5.14 0.43
N ALA A 338 -18.43 5.83 1.58
CA ALA A 338 -18.64 7.28 1.59
C ALA A 338 -17.53 8.06 0.87
N THR A 339 -16.29 7.58 0.92
CA THR A 339 -15.18 8.20 0.16
C THR A 339 -15.39 8.07 -1.33
N PHE A 340 -15.81 6.89 -1.81
CA PHE A 340 -16.12 6.70 -3.23
C PHE A 340 -17.35 7.49 -3.68
N ASP A 341 -18.43 7.51 -2.90
CA ASP A 341 -19.61 8.32 -3.23
C ASP A 341 -19.29 9.82 -3.27
N TYR A 342 -18.45 10.31 -2.34
CA TYR A 342 -17.92 11.67 -2.37
C TYR A 342 -17.06 11.94 -3.61
N LEU A 343 -16.09 11.07 -3.91
CA LEU A 343 -15.21 11.22 -5.08
C LEU A 343 -16.02 11.25 -6.39
N LEU A 344 -16.93 10.30 -6.58
CA LEU A 344 -17.79 10.21 -7.74
C LEU A 344 -18.67 11.45 -7.88
N GLY A 345 -19.28 11.92 -6.79
CA GLY A 345 -20.11 13.13 -6.81
C GLY A 345 -19.33 14.40 -7.14
N VAL A 346 -18.16 14.61 -6.51
CA VAL A 346 -17.31 15.78 -6.77
C VAL A 346 -16.79 15.77 -8.20
N LEU A 347 -16.27 14.64 -8.70
CA LEU A 347 -15.68 14.56 -10.03
C LEU A 347 -16.72 14.63 -11.15
N ALA A 348 -17.93 14.08 -10.92
CA ALA A 348 -19.07 14.28 -11.82
C ALA A 348 -19.44 15.76 -11.90
N GLU A 349 -19.53 16.48 -10.77
CA GLU A 349 -19.82 17.93 -10.82
C GLU A 349 -18.68 18.72 -11.50
N LEU A 350 -17.43 18.41 -11.16
CA LEU A 350 -16.26 19.11 -11.73
C LEU A 350 -16.09 18.89 -13.23
N SER A 351 -16.60 17.79 -13.79
CA SER A 351 -16.59 17.52 -15.23
C SER A 351 -17.82 18.09 -15.95
N ALA A 352 -18.87 18.50 -15.22
CA ALA A 352 -20.06 19.10 -15.80
C ALA A 352 -19.77 20.46 -16.49
N PRO A 353 -20.61 20.89 -17.46
CA PRO A 353 -20.42 22.16 -18.18
C PRO A 353 -20.38 23.42 -17.31
N VAL A 354 -20.86 23.34 -16.07
CA VAL A 354 -20.93 24.45 -15.11
C VAL A 354 -19.55 24.79 -14.52
N SER A 355 -18.57 23.90 -14.62
CA SER A 355 -17.23 24.08 -14.08
C SER A 355 -16.37 25.06 -14.91
N ALA A 356 -15.60 25.89 -14.21
CA ALA A 356 -15.02 27.13 -14.73
C ALA A 356 -13.91 26.98 -15.80
N SER A 357 -13.29 25.81 -15.96
CA SER A 357 -12.16 25.62 -16.91
C SER A 357 -12.25 24.31 -17.69
N PRO A 358 -12.20 24.34 -19.05
CA PRO A 358 -12.17 23.13 -19.87
C PRO A 358 -11.05 22.15 -19.51
N ALA A 359 -9.86 22.66 -19.18
CA ALA A 359 -8.72 21.81 -18.78
C ALA A 359 -8.98 21.11 -17.44
N LEU A 360 -9.57 21.81 -16.46
CA LEU A 360 -9.97 21.19 -15.19
C LEU A 360 -11.07 20.15 -15.39
N ARG A 361 -12.04 20.42 -16.28
CA ARG A 361 -13.11 19.46 -16.61
C ARG A 361 -12.55 18.19 -17.22
N ALA A 362 -11.64 18.31 -18.19
CA ALA A 362 -10.98 17.15 -18.81
C ALA A 362 -10.19 16.34 -17.77
N ARG A 363 -9.41 17.03 -16.91
CA ARG A 363 -8.66 16.35 -15.84
C ARG A 363 -9.56 15.68 -14.80
N ALA A 364 -10.68 16.31 -14.43
CA ALA A 364 -11.67 15.72 -13.54
C ALA A 364 -12.34 14.50 -14.17
N ALA A 365 -12.61 14.53 -15.48
CA ALA A 365 -13.16 13.41 -16.23
C ALA A 365 -12.19 12.21 -16.26
N ASP A 366 -10.88 12.45 -16.44
CA ASP A 366 -9.87 11.38 -16.38
C ASP A 366 -9.85 10.70 -15.01
N ILE A 367 -9.82 11.50 -13.93
CA ILE A 367 -9.83 10.99 -12.56
C ILE A 367 -11.17 10.30 -12.25
N LEU A 368 -12.28 10.79 -12.81
CA LEU A 368 -13.59 10.15 -12.66
C LEU A 368 -13.57 8.72 -13.22
N ALA A 369 -13.00 8.51 -14.41
CA ALA A 369 -12.87 7.19 -15.00
C ALA A 369 -12.03 6.26 -14.11
N GLU A 370 -10.89 6.73 -13.60
CA GLU A 370 -10.04 5.95 -12.67
C GLU A 370 -10.78 5.58 -11.36
N VAL A 371 -11.50 6.52 -10.75
CA VAL A 371 -12.33 6.27 -9.57
C VAL A 371 -13.43 5.25 -9.87
N CYS A 372 -14.06 5.34 -11.06
CA CYS A 372 -15.08 4.38 -11.48
C CYS A 372 -14.50 2.96 -11.57
N GLU A 373 -13.31 2.78 -12.15
CA GLU A 373 -12.67 1.47 -12.25
C GLU A 373 -12.43 0.84 -10.88
N LEU A 374 -11.88 1.62 -9.94
CA LEU A 374 -11.63 1.15 -8.58
C LEU A 374 -12.94 0.86 -7.83
N ALA A 375 -13.95 1.71 -7.99
CA ALA A 375 -15.26 1.52 -7.38
C ALA A 375 -15.97 0.27 -7.92
N LEU A 376 -15.87 -0.01 -9.23
CA LEU A 376 -16.43 -1.19 -9.88
C LEU A 376 -15.78 -2.47 -9.33
N GLY A 377 -14.44 -2.51 -9.29
CA GLY A 377 -13.68 -3.66 -8.77
C GLY A 377 -13.94 -3.96 -7.29
N ARG A 378 -14.40 -2.96 -6.53
CA ARG A 378 -14.77 -3.09 -5.11
C ARG A 378 -16.27 -3.27 -4.86
N GLY A 379 -17.09 -3.29 -5.91
CA GLY A 379 -18.55 -3.41 -5.78
C GLY A 379 -19.23 -2.20 -5.12
N LEU A 380 -18.67 -1.00 -5.28
CA LEU A 380 -19.14 0.24 -4.60
C LEU A 380 -20.03 1.13 -5.48
N LEU A 381 -20.25 0.75 -6.75
CA LEU A 381 -21.03 1.53 -7.71
C LEU A 381 -22.53 1.28 -7.67
N GLY A 382 -23.04 0.41 -6.80
CA GLY A 382 -24.47 0.19 -6.69
C GLY A 382 -24.83 -0.92 -5.71
N PRO A 383 -26.13 -1.08 -5.43
CA PRO A 383 -26.62 -2.13 -4.54
C PRO A 383 -26.47 -3.54 -5.13
N ASP A 384 -26.33 -3.65 -6.45
CA ASP A 384 -26.15 -4.90 -7.17
C ASP A 384 -25.26 -4.72 -8.42
N PRO A 385 -24.73 -5.81 -8.99
CA PRO A 385 -23.84 -5.74 -10.16
C PRO A 385 -24.43 -5.08 -11.42
N ARG A 386 -25.75 -5.17 -11.65
CA ARG A 386 -26.38 -4.54 -12.82
C ARG A 386 -26.54 -3.05 -12.64
N ALA A 387 -26.94 -2.62 -11.44
CA ALA A 387 -26.96 -1.21 -11.07
C ALA A 387 -25.55 -0.59 -11.13
N ALA A 388 -24.52 -1.35 -10.74
CA ALA A 388 -23.13 -0.93 -10.86
C ALA A 388 -22.72 -0.71 -12.32
N VAL A 389 -23.07 -1.62 -13.23
CA VAL A 389 -22.83 -1.45 -14.68
C VAL A 389 -23.57 -0.24 -15.25
N ALA A 390 -24.84 -0.04 -14.91
CA ALA A 390 -25.61 1.11 -15.37
C ALA A 390 -24.98 2.44 -14.92
N ARG A 391 -24.63 2.55 -13.62
CA ARG A 391 -23.94 3.74 -13.08
C ARG A 391 -22.58 3.95 -13.73
N PHE A 392 -21.83 2.89 -13.99
CA PHE A 392 -20.53 2.97 -14.67
C PHE A 392 -20.68 3.47 -16.12
N ASP A 393 -21.65 2.94 -16.88
CA ASP A 393 -21.94 3.37 -18.25
C ASP A 393 -22.34 4.85 -18.30
N ASP A 394 -23.18 5.32 -17.37
CA ASP A 394 -23.59 6.73 -17.27
C ASP A 394 -22.40 7.66 -17.01
N LEU A 395 -21.53 7.28 -16.07
CA LEU A 395 -20.34 8.07 -15.73
C LEU A 395 -19.32 8.08 -16.88
N LEU A 396 -19.13 6.96 -17.58
CA LEU A 396 -18.27 6.94 -18.76
C LEU A 396 -18.84 7.75 -19.93
N ALA A 397 -20.16 7.79 -20.10
CA ALA A 397 -20.79 8.66 -21.10
C ALA A 397 -20.46 10.14 -20.80
N GLN A 398 -20.47 10.52 -19.52
CA GLN A 398 -20.04 11.84 -19.08
C GLN A 398 -18.55 12.10 -19.36
N VAL A 399 -17.66 11.16 -19.01
CA VAL A 399 -16.23 11.28 -19.32
C VAL A 399 -16.02 11.47 -20.82
N ARG A 400 -16.70 10.68 -21.66
CA ARG A 400 -16.61 10.77 -23.12
C ARG A 400 -17.10 12.09 -23.68
N ALA A 401 -18.17 12.65 -23.12
CA ALA A 401 -18.70 13.94 -23.54
C ALA A 401 -17.72 15.09 -23.26
N VAL A 402 -16.89 14.96 -22.22
CA VAL A 402 -15.98 16.01 -21.74
C VAL A 402 -14.58 15.84 -22.31
N ASN A 403 -14.05 14.62 -22.32
CA ASN A 403 -12.72 14.27 -22.79
C ASN A 403 -12.76 12.99 -23.65
N PRO A 404 -13.23 13.06 -24.91
CA PRO A 404 -13.35 11.88 -25.78
C PRO A 404 -12.02 11.20 -26.11
N GLY A 405 -10.90 11.92 -25.97
CA GLY A 405 -9.55 11.39 -26.18
C GLY A 405 -8.88 10.85 -24.91
N SER A 406 -9.60 10.75 -23.79
CA SER A 406 -9.07 10.22 -22.54
C SER A 406 -8.61 8.77 -22.70
N GLU A 407 -7.38 8.47 -22.30
CA GLU A 407 -6.86 7.10 -22.31
C GLU A 407 -7.59 6.20 -21.30
N PHE A 408 -8.22 6.80 -20.28
CA PHE A 408 -9.01 6.07 -19.30
C PHE A 408 -10.32 5.54 -19.88
N LEU A 409 -10.84 6.10 -20.97
CA LEU A 409 -12.11 5.63 -21.55
C LEU A 409 -12.02 4.20 -22.08
N TYR A 410 -10.97 3.86 -22.81
CA TYR A 410 -10.86 2.52 -23.37
C TYR A 410 -10.51 1.48 -22.30
N SER A 411 -9.60 1.81 -21.37
CA SER A 411 -9.23 0.93 -20.26
C SER A 411 -10.45 0.68 -19.35
N SER A 412 -11.25 1.69 -19.06
CA SER A 412 -12.50 1.54 -18.30
C SER A 412 -13.53 0.68 -19.02
N ARG A 413 -13.66 0.83 -20.34
CA ARG A 413 -14.57 -0.03 -21.13
C ARG A 413 -14.11 -1.49 -21.21
N ILE A 414 -12.80 -1.73 -21.26
CA ILE A 414 -12.23 -3.08 -21.18
C ILE A 414 -12.54 -3.70 -19.82
N ARG A 415 -12.32 -2.95 -18.72
CA ARG A 415 -12.67 -3.42 -17.38
C ARG A 415 -14.17 -3.69 -17.21
N LEU A 416 -15.03 -2.84 -17.77
CA LEU A 416 -16.47 -3.07 -17.77
C LEU A 416 -16.84 -4.35 -18.53
N ALA A 417 -16.21 -4.61 -19.67
CA ALA A 417 -16.42 -5.84 -20.42
C ALA A 417 -15.99 -7.08 -19.61
N ALA A 418 -14.83 -7.03 -18.95
CA ALA A 418 -14.39 -8.08 -18.04
C ALA A 418 -15.39 -8.28 -16.87
N TYR A 419 -15.89 -7.20 -16.28
CA TYR A 419 -16.91 -7.27 -15.22
C TYR A 419 -18.22 -7.90 -15.72
N ARG A 420 -18.71 -7.51 -16.90
CA ARG A 420 -19.90 -8.13 -17.53
C ARG A 420 -19.69 -9.62 -17.79
N ARG A 421 -18.48 -10.02 -18.22
CA ARG A 421 -18.11 -11.43 -18.43
C ARG A 421 -18.09 -12.20 -17.11
N ASP A 422 -17.34 -11.73 -16.13
CA ASP A 422 -16.97 -12.51 -14.93
C ASP A 422 -18.02 -12.42 -13.82
N VAL A 423 -18.66 -11.25 -13.64
CA VAL A 423 -19.59 -11.01 -12.53
C VAL A 423 -21.04 -11.16 -12.95
N LEU A 424 -21.42 -10.66 -14.13
CA LEU A 424 -22.80 -10.78 -14.64
C LEU A 424 -23.04 -12.08 -15.41
N GLY A 425 -21.98 -12.78 -15.85
CA GLY A 425 -22.15 -13.96 -16.71
C GLY A 425 -22.70 -13.61 -18.09
N GLU A 426 -22.38 -12.42 -18.61
CA GLU A 426 -22.89 -11.87 -19.88
C GLU A 426 -21.76 -11.74 -20.94
N PRO A 427 -21.00 -12.82 -21.25
CA PRO A 427 -19.81 -12.76 -22.10
C PRO A 427 -20.10 -12.31 -23.54
N ARG A 428 -21.29 -12.62 -24.07
CA ARG A 428 -21.72 -12.19 -25.42
C ARG A 428 -21.96 -10.69 -25.51
N GLU A 429 -22.49 -10.08 -24.45
CA GLU A 429 -22.69 -8.63 -24.43
C GLU A 429 -21.35 -7.90 -24.28
N ALA A 430 -20.47 -8.43 -23.42
CA ALA A 430 -19.10 -7.96 -23.29
C ALA A 430 -18.35 -7.97 -24.64
N ALA A 431 -18.43 -9.09 -25.37
CA ALA A 431 -17.84 -9.22 -26.71
C ALA A 431 -18.36 -8.17 -27.70
N ARG A 432 -19.69 -7.96 -27.79
CA ARG A 432 -20.28 -6.91 -28.66
C ARG A 432 -19.81 -5.50 -28.28
N GLY A 433 -19.65 -5.25 -26.99
CA GLY A 433 -19.11 -3.99 -26.47
C GLY A 433 -17.67 -3.74 -26.95
N LEU A 434 -16.84 -4.77 -26.91
CA LEU A 434 -15.44 -4.76 -27.34
C LEU A 434 -15.28 -4.72 -28.86
N GLU A 435 -16.13 -5.41 -29.63
CA GLU A 435 -16.16 -5.33 -31.10
C GLU A 435 -16.35 -3.88 -31.56
N ARG A 436 -17.29 -3.15 -30.95
CA ARG A 436 -17.51 -1.73 -31.23
C ARG A 436 -16.33 -0.85 -30.83
N LEU A 437 -15.63 -1.20 -29.74
CA LEU A 437 -14.44 -0.46 -29.30
C LEU A 437 -13.24 -0.73 -30.22
N ALA A 438 -13.09 -1.95 -30.73
CA ALA A 438 -12.03 -2.32 -31.68
C ALA A 438 -12.16 -1.60 -33.03
N MET A 439 -13.34 -1.07 -33.37
CA MET A 439 -13.58 -0.25 -34.56
C MET A 439 -13.21 1.22 -34.36
N ASP A 440 -12.84 1.63 -33.14
CA ASP A 440 -12.41 3.00 -32.87
C ASP A 440 -10.98 3.22 -33.38
N MET A 441 -10.84 4.02 -34.45
CA MET A 441 -9.56 4.31 -35.09
C MET A 441 -8.63 5.16 -34.21
N ASN A 442 -9.12 5.71 -33.10
CA ASN A 442 -8.32 6.51 -32.17
C ASN A 442 -7.76 5.68 -31.00
N LEU A 443 -8.02 4.37 -30.97
CA LEU A 443 -7.54 3.51 -29.91
C LEU A 443 -6.01 3.36 -30.01
N PRO A 444 -5.24 3.59 -28.93
CA PRO A 444 -3.81 3.38 -28.96
C PRO A 444 -3.48 1.89 -29.15
N THR A 445 -2.29 1.61 -29.67
CA THR A 445 -1.79 0.27 -29.98
C THR A 445 -1.93 -0.69 -28.78
N GLU A 446 -1.54 -0.25 -27.58
CA GLU A 446 -1.71 -1.02 -26.34
C GLU A 446 -3.18 -1.30 -26.00
N GLY A 447 -4.05 -0.29 -26.14
CA GLY A 447 -5.50 -0.45 -25.96
C GLY A 447 -6.09 -1.47 -26.93
N LEU A 448 -5.66 -1.48 -28.19
CA LEU A 448 -6.10 -2.46 -29.18
C LEU A 448 -5.68 -3.88 -28.82
N ALA A 449 -4.45 -4.08 -28.34
CA ALA A 449 -3.97 -5.37 -27.84
C ALA A 449 -4.87 -5.90 -26.73
N MET A 450 -5.22 -5.02 -25.78
CA MET A 450 -6.02 -5.39 -24.62
C MET A 450 -7.49 -5.65 -24.96
N VAL A 451 -8.06 -4.88 -25.90
CA VAL A 451 -9.38 -5.17 -26.46
C VAL A 451 -9.39 -6.54 -27.14
N ARG A 452 -8.40 -6.85 -27.97
CA ARG A 452 -8.31 -8.15 -28.67
C ARG A 452 -8.19 -9.32 -27.69
N LEU A 453 -7.35 -9.18 -26.66
CA LEU A 453 -7.19 -10.21 -25.64
C LEU A 453 -8.51 -10.48 -24.92
N THR A 454 -9.12 -9.41 -24.38
CA THR A 454 -10.37 -9.49 -23.62
C THR A 454 -11.51 -9.99 -24.50
N LEU A 455 -11.54 -9.61 -25.79
CA LEU A 455 -12.53 -10.09 -26.76
C LEU A 455 -12.39 -11.59 -27.00
N GLY A 456 -11.16 -12.08 -27.17
CA GLY A 456 -10.88 -13.51 -27.27
C GLY A 456 -11.39 -14.28 -26.05
N GLU A 457 -11.10 -13.79 -24.85
CA GLU A 457 -11.60 -14.37 -23.59
C GLU A 457 -13.12 -14.32 -23.47
N CYS A 458 -13.78 -13.25 -23.92
CA CYS A 458 -15.23 -13.16 -23.97
C CYS A 458 -15.84 -14.19 -24.93
N TYR A 459 -15.22 -14.43 -26.09
CA TYR A 459 -15.69 -15.48 -27.01
C TYR A 459 -15.53 -16.87 -26.41
N LEU A 460 -14.39 -17.15 -25.76
CA LEU A 460 -14.19 -18.41 -25.03
C LEU A 460 -15.25 -18.60 -23.95
N ALA A 461 -15.46 -17.59 -23.10
CA ALA A 461 -16.49 -17.59 -22.05
C ALA A 461 -17.92 -17.74 -22.62
N ALA A 462 -18.18 -17.27 -23.84
CA ALA A 462 -19.46 -17.44 -24.52
C ALA A 462 -19.66 -18.81 -25.20
N GLY A 463 -18.64 -19.67 -25.17
CA GLY A 463 -18.59 -20.96 -25.86
C GLY A 463 -18.25 -20.89 -27.36
N ASP A 464 -17.92 -19.71 -27.89
CA ASP A 464 -17.51 -19.53 -29.30
C ASP A 464 -15.99 -19.73 -29.43
N THR A 465 -15.56 -20.98 -29.31
CA THR A 465 -14.13 -21.34 -29.34
C THR A 465 -13.48 -21.02 -30.68
N ALA A 466 -14.23 -21.07 -31.77
CA ALA A 466 -13.73 -20.76 -33.11
C ALA A 466 -13.31 -19.29 -33.23
N ARG A 467 -14.18 -18.34 -32.85
CA ARG A 467 -13.83 -16.92 -32.87
C ARG A 467 -12.78 -16.58 -31.82
N GLY A 468 -12.88 -17.17 -30.62
CA GLY A 468 -11.88 -17.01 -29.58
C GLY A 468 -10.48 -17.40 -30.07
N ARG A 469 -10.34 -18.58 -30.67
CA ARG A 469 -9.10 -19.06 -31.29
C ARG A 469 -8.60 -18.13 -32.39
N GLN A 470 -9.48 -17.66 -33.28
CA GLN A 470 -9.10 -16.77 -34.37
C GLN A 470 -8.49 -15.47 -33.85
N VAL A 471 -9.16 -14.79 -32.91
CA VAL A 471 -8.69 -13.51 -32.35
C VAL A 471 -7.39 -13.69 -31.58
N LEU A 472 -7.30 -14.70 -30.72
CA LEU A 472 -6.11 -14.96 -29.90
C LEU A 472 -4.91 -15.41 -30.74
N THR A 473 -5.14 -16.16 -31.83
CA THR A 473 -4.06 -16.54 -32.76
C THR A 473 -3.52 -15.32 -33.50
N ALA A 474 -4.39 -14.42 -33.95
CA ALA A 474 -3.97 -13.18 -34.59
C ALA A 474 -3.15 -12.31 -33.62
N LEU A 475 -3.60 -12.18 -32.36
CA LEU A 475 -2.89 -11.43 -31.33
C LEU A 475 -1.54 -12.05 -30.95
N GLY A 476 -1.47 -13.37 -30.78
CA GLY A 476 -0.22 -14.06 -30.42
C GLY A 476 0.86 -14.01 -31.50
N ARG A 477 0.48 -13.88 -32.78
CA ARG A 477 1.43 -13.74 -33.89
C ARG A 477 1.98 -12.33 -34.07
N ASP A 478 1.39 -11.34 -33.38
CA ASP A 478 1.74 -9.94 -33.54
C ASP A 478 2.94 -9.58 -32.65
N PRO A 479 4.12 -9.30 -33.23
CA PRO A 479 5.33 -9.03 -32.46
C PRO A 479 5.26 -7.71 -31.68
N GLU A 480 4.35 -6.80 -32.06
CA GLU A 480 4.16 -5.54 -31.35
C GLU A 480 3.52 -5.76 -29.96
N PHE A 481 2.83 -6.89 -29.77
CA PHE A 481 2.03 -7.17 -28.58
C PHE A 481 2.57 -8.30 -27.71
N ARG A 482 3.89 -8.42 -27.53
CA ARG A 482 4.51 -9.57 -26.82
C ARG A 482 3.83 -9.96 -25.49
N GLN A 483 3.49 -9.00 -24.63
CA GLN A 483 2.86 -9.31 -23.34
C GLN A 483 1.44 -9.86 -23.49
N ALA A 484 0.58 -9.18 -24.27
CA ALA A 484 -0.79 -9.62 -24.53
C ALA A 484 -0.82 -10.91 -25.37
N GLY A 485 0.14 -11.07 -26.29
CA GLY A 485 0.35 -12.26 -27.10
C GLY A 485 0.72 -13.48 -26.26
N GLY A 486 1.54 -13.33 -25.22
CA GLY A 486 1.84 -14.42 -24.29
C GLY A 486 0.60 -14.90 -23.52
N GLN A 487 -0.25 -14.00 -23.02
CA GLN A 487 -1.53 -14.38 -22.40
C GLN A 487 -2.49 -15.01 -23.44
N ALA A 488 -2.48 -14.52 -24.69
CA ALA A 488 -3.26 -15.12 -25.76
C ALA A 488 -2.80 -16.56 -26.05
N HIS A 489 -1.49 -16.81 -26.08
CA HIS A 489 -0.95 -18.16 -26.20
C HIS A 489 -1.31 -19.04 -25.01
N TYR A 490 -1.32 -18.51 -23.78
CA TYR A 490 -1.78 -19.26 -22.61
C TYR A 490 -3.24 -19.72 -22.75
N ASN A 491 -4.13 -18.82 -23.15
CA ASN A 491 -5.53 -19.16 -23.40
C ASN A 491 -5.69 -20.15 -24.58
N LEU A 492 -4.87 -20.03 -25.63
CA LEU A 492 -4.82 -21.01 -26.73
C LEU A 492 -4.32 -22.39 -26.27
N ALA A 493 -3.34 -22.46 -25.36
CA ALA A 493 -2.83 -23.72 -24.82
C ALA A 493 -3.90 -24.45 -24.02
N ARG A 494 -4.64 -23.70 -23.19
CA ARG A 494 -5.80 -24.23 -22.45
C ARG A 494 -6.89 -24.71 -23.39
N LEU A 495 -7.15 -23.99 -24.49
CA LEU A 495 -8.11 -24.43 -25.49
C LEU A 495 -7.64 -25.68 -26.24
N ASP A 496 -6.36 -25.76 -26.60
CA ASP A 496 -5.75 -26.95 -27.21
C ASP A 496 -5.89 -28.17 -26.27
N LEU A 497 -5.68 -28.00 -24.96
CA LEU A 497 -5.93 -29.03 -23.95
C LEU A 497 -7.41 -29.44 -23.90
N ALA A 498 -8.32 -28.46 -23.82
CA ALA A 498 -9.76 -28.69 -23.75
C ALA A 498 -10.31 -29.44 -24.98
N GLU A 499 -9.72 -29.22 -26.17
CA GLU A 499 -10.09 -29.87 -27.43
C GLU A 499 -9.39 -31.23 -27.65
N GLY A 500 -8.52 -31.67 -26.72
CA GLY A 500 -7.83 -32.96 -26.81
C GLY A 500 -6.49 -32.94 -27.55
N HIS A 501 -5.99 -31.77 -27.93
CA HIS A 501 -4.69 -31.59 -28.59
C HIS A 501 -3.54 -31.54 -27.57
N TYR A 502 -3.38 -32.59 -26.76
CA TYR A 502 -2.52 -32.59 -25.57
C TYR A 502 -1.04 -32.29 -25.84
N ALA A 503 -0.46 -32.87 -26.89
CA ALA A 503 0.94 -32.62 -27.25
C ALA A 503 1.16 -31.15 -27.64
N THR A 504 0.25 -30.60 -28.46
CA THR A 504 0.28 -29.19 -28.85
C THR A 504 0.12 -28.26 -27.63
N ALA A 505 -0.79 -28.60 -26.71
CA ALA A 505 -0.99 -27.84 -25.49
C ALA A 505 0.26 -27.84 -24.60
N ARG A 506 0.86 -29.01 -24.36
CA ARG A 506 2.13 -29.17 -23.62
C ARG A 506 3.23 -28.28 -24.19
N ASP A 507 3.47 -28.40 -25.50
CA ASP A 507 4.55 -27.65 -26.17
C ASP A 507 4.31 -26.14 -26.07
N ARG A 508 3.05 -25.71 -26.24
CA ARG A 508 2.69 -24.30 -26.11
C ARG A 508 2.91 -23.79 -24.68
N PHE A 509 2.50 -24.54 -23.66
CA PHE A 509 2.75 -24.18 -22.25
C PHE A 509 4.23 -24.03 -21.93
N ALA A 510 5.06 -24.96 -22.42
CA ALA A 510 6.51 -24.90 -22.23
C ALA A 510 7.13 -23.64 -22.84
N VAL A 511 6.74 -23.29 -24.08
CA VAL A 511 7.21 -22.07 -24.74
C VAL A 511 6.79 -20.82 -23.96
N ILE A 512 5.53 -20.74 -23.52
CA ILE A 512 5.03 -19.56 -22.77
C ILE A 512 5.82 -19.34 -21.47
N ALA A 513 6.07 -20.41 -20.72
CA ALA A 513 6.80 -20.34 -19.46
C ALA A 513 8.26 -19.86 -19.65
N LEU A 514 8.89 -20.23 -20.78
CA LEU A 514 10.27 -19.84 -21.11
C LEU A 514 10.37 -18.43 -21.70
N ASP A 515 9.39 -18.02 -22.51
CA ASP A 515 9.41 -16.74 -23.22
C ASP A 515 9.20 -15.54 -22.30
N ASN A 516 8.38 -15.69 -21.24
CA ASN A 516 8.16 -14.62 -20.27
C ASN A 516 8.00 -15.14 -18.83
N PRO A 517 9.10 -15.56 -18.17
CA PRO A 517 9.07 -16.16 -16.84
C PRO A 517 8.52 -15.26 -15.73
N ALA A 518 8.54 -13.94 -15.93
CA ALA A 518 8.03 -12.96 -14.97
C ALA A 518 6.53 -12.69 -15.12
N ALA A 519 5.87 -13.25 -16.14
CA ALA A 519 4.45 -13.04 -16.36
C ALA A 519 3.57 -13.72 -15.29
N PRO A 520 2.42 -13.14 -14.91
CA PRO A 520 1.51 -13.76 -13.92
C PRO A 520 1.05 -15.17 -14.28
N TYR A 521 0.95 -15.47 -15.58
CA TYR A 521 0.54 -16.78 -16.10
C TYR A 521 1.69 -17.79 -16.27
N ALA A 522 2.95 -17.37 -16.11
CA ALA A 522 4.09 -18.22 -16.43
C ALA A 522 4.21 -19.45 -15.51
N ASN A 523 3.96 -19.26 -14.21
CA ASN A 523 3.98 -20.36 -13.24
C ASN A 523 2.84 -21.35 -13.52
N ASP A 524 1.62 -20.86 -13.76
CA ASP A 524 0.49 -21.72 -14.12
C ASP A 524 0.74 -22.46 -15.43
N ALA A 525 1.35 -21.80 -16.42
CA ALA A 525 1.73 -22.43 -17.69
C ALA A 525 2.77 -23.53 -17.47
N LEU A 526 3.80 -23.28 -16.67
CA LEU A 526 4.83 -24.26 -16.35
C LEU A 526 4.25 -25.47 -15.63
N ASP A 527 3.43 -25.23 -14.61
CA ASP A 527 2.79 -26.28 -13.82
C ASP A 527 1.86 -27.15 -14.66
N LEU A 528 1.03 -26.54 -15.53
CA LEU A 528 0.18 -27.29 -16.46
C LEU A 528 1.01 -28.05 -17.49
N GLY A 529 1.98 -27.39 -18.11
CA GLY A 529 2.83 -27.99 -19.14
C GLY A 529 3.57 -29.22 -18.61
N LEU A 530 4.11 -29.14 -17.39
CA LEU A 530 4.80 -30.25 -16.75
C LEU A 530 3.84 -31.38 -16.37
N ALA A 531 2.69 -31.07 -15.77
CA ALA A 531 1.68 -32.10 -15.44
C ALA A 531 1.16 -32.83 -16.68
N LEU A 532 1.00 -32.12 -17.81
CA LEU A 532 0.62 -32.75 -19.09
C LEU A 532 1.74 -33.62 -19.65
N ALA A 533 3.00 -33.18 -19.57
CA ALA A 533 4.14 -33.96 -20.05
C ALA A 533 4.25 -35.28 -19.27
N GLU A 534 4.17 -35.22 -17.95
CA GLU A 534 4.24 -36.37 -17.05
C GLU A 534 3.07 -37.33 -17.28
N GLU A 535 1.85 -36.81 -17.45
CA GLU A 535 0.67 -37.66 -17.70
C GLU A 535 0.70 -38.32 -19.08
N LEU A 536 1.30 -37.67 -20.10
CA LEU A 536 1.49 -38.28 -21.42
C LEU A 536 2.49 -39.44 -21.40
N GLU A 537 3.42 -39.44 -20.45
CA GLU A 537 4.43 -40.48 -20.25
C GLU A 537 4.01 -41.52 -19.20
N ASN A 538 2.90 -41.29 -18.48
CA ASN A 538 2.39 -42.17 -17.44
C ASN A 538 1.80 -43.46 -18.05
N PRO A 539 2.38 -44.65 -17.76
CA PRO A 539 1.91 -45.91 -18.34
C PRO A 539 0.59 -46.42 -17.72
N GLY A 540 0.29 -46.02 -16.48
CA GLY A 540 -1.00 -46.29 -15.82
C GLY A 540 -2.06 -45.21 -16.09
N GLY A 541 -1.58 -44.02 -16.46
CA GLY A 541 -2.36 -42.87 -16.91
C GLY A 541 -2.38 -42.73 -18.44
N GLY A 542 -2.72 -41.55 -18.93
CA GLY A 542 -2.64 -41.22 -20.36
C GLY A 542 -3.86 -40.48 -20.93
N PRO A 543 -4.20 -40.66 -22.22
CA PRO A 543 -5.21 -39.85 -22.91
C PRO A 543 -6.59 -39.83 -22.24
N THR A 544 -6.97 -40.89 -21.52
CA THR A 544 -8.25 -40.99 -20.81
C THR A 544 -8.30 -40.07 -19.58
N ILE A 545 -7.24 -40.05 -18.76
CA ILE A 545 -7.15 -39.15 -17.59
C ILE A 545 -7.13 -37.69 -18.06
N LEU A 546 -6.35 -37.41 -19.11
CA LEU A 546 -6.30 -36.09 -19.75
C LEU A 546 -7.67 -35.67 -20.29
N GLN A 547 -8.44 -36.60 -20.87
CA GLN A 547 -9.78 -36.31 -21.38
C GLN A 547 -10.75 -35.90 -20.27
N TRP A 548 -10.69 -36.56 -19.10
CA TRP A 548 -11.52 -36.17 -17.96
C TRP A 548 -11.12 -34.80 -17.41
N TYR A 549 -9.83 -34.53 -17.27
CA TYR A 549 -9.34 -33.23 -16.83
C TYR A 549 -9.66 -32.10 -17.83
N ALA A 550 -9.57 -32.38 -19.13
CA ALA A 550 -9.89 -31.44 -20.20
C ALA A 550 -11.34 -30.92 -20.13
N GLN A 551 -12.29 -31.72 -19.62
CA GLN A 551 -13.66 -31.26 -19.39
C GLN A 551 -13.74 -30.16 -18.33
N ALA A 552 -12.93 -30.24 -17.27
CA ALA A 552 -12.85 -29.20 -16.25
C ALA A 552 -12.25 -27.91 -16.82
N VAL A 553 -11.19 -28.03 -17.63
CA VAL A 553 -10.55 -26.89 -18.33
C VAL A 553 -11.51 -26.23 -19.32
N TYR A 554 -12.26 -27.03 -20.10
CA TYR A 554 -13.28 -26.51 -21.02
C TYR A 554 -14.39 -25.75 -20.27
N ALA A 555 -14.91 -26.32 -19.20
CA ALA A 555 -15.95 -25.68 -18.39
C ALA A 555 -15.46 -24.38 -17.74
N GLU A 556 -14.18 -24.32 -17.33
CA GLU A 556 -13.58 -23.08 -16.85
C GLU A 556 -13.45 -22.03 -17.96
N LEU A 557 -12.90 -22.40 -19.13
CA LEU A 557 -12.74 -21.49 -20.28
C LEU A 557 -14.08 -20.92 -20.76
N THR A 558 -15.14 -21.70 -20.66
CA THR A 558 -16.49 -21.33 -21.10
C THR A 558 -17.35 -20.73 -19.98
N ALA A 559 -16.74 -20.33 -18.86
CA ALA A 559 -17.42 -19.68 -17.73
C ALA A 559 -18.63 -20.46 -17.18
N GLN A 560 -18.51 -21.79 -17.10
CA GLN A 560 -19.54 -22.70 -16.58
C GLN A 560 -19.14 -23.26 -15.20
N PRO A 561 -19.27 -22.51 -14.09
CA PRO A 561 -18.74 -22.90 -12.78
C PRO A 561 -19.34 -24.21 -12.25
N ALA A 562 -20.65 -24.43 -12.46
CA ALA A 562 -21.31 -25.67 -12.06
C ALA A 562 -20.80 -26.89 -12.86
N ALA A 563 -20.61 -26.72 -14.17
CA ALA A 563 -20.05 -27.78 -15.02
C ALA A 563 -18.59 -28.07 -14.68
N ARG A 564 -17.81 -27.04 -14.32
CA ARG A 564 -16.42 -27.20 -13.87
C ARG A 564 -16.35 -28.03 -12.60
N LEU A 565 -17.19 -27.71 -11.61
CA LEU A 565 -17.23 -28.45 -10.35
C LEU A 565 -17.58 -29.92 -10.58
N ALA A 566 -18.62 -30.20 -11.37
CA ALA A 566 -19.01 -31.57 -11.71
C ALA A 566 -17.91 -32.32 -12.49
N ALA A 567 -17.22 -31.63 -13.41
CA ALA A 567 -16.12 -32.21 -14.18
C ALA A 567 -14.90 -32.53 -13.29
N LEU A 568 -14.57 -31.67 -12.32
CA LEU A 568 -13.51 -31.92 -11.34
C LEU A 568 -13.86 -33.06 -10.38
N GLU A 569 -15.09 -33.10 -9.86
CA GLU A 569 -15.57 -34.20 -9.01
C GLU A 569 -15.47 -35.53 -9.75
N ARG A 570 -15.90 -35.57 -11.02
CA ARG A 570 -15.78 -36.76 -11.87
C ARG A 570 -14.31 -37.11 -12.13
N PHE A 571 -13.49 -36.15 -12.54
CA PHE A 571 -12.07 -36.37 -12.78
C PHE A 571 -11.39 -37.02 -11.59
N VAL A 572 -11.55 -36.43 -10.39
CA VAL A 572 -10.92 -36.93 -9.16
C VAL A 572 -11.43 -38.33 -8.81
N ALA A 573 -12.74 -38.58 -8.92
CA ALA A 573 -13.32 -39.88 -8.60
C ALA A 573 -12.81 -40.99 -9.53
N GLU A 574 -12.88 -40.77 -10.84
CA GLU A 574 -12.50 -41.76 -11.85
C GLU A 574 -10.99 -42.00 -11.87
N ALA A 575 -10.18 -40.93 -11.77
CA ALA A 575 -8.72 -41.06 -11.70
C ALA A 575 -8.27 -41.76 -10.42
N THR A 576 -8.89 -41.49 -9.27
CA THR A 576 -8.59 -42.19 -8.01
C THR A 576 -8.93 -43.69 -8.08
N ALA A 577 -9.98 -44.06 -8.83
CA ALA A 577 -10.38 -45.45 -9.00
C ALA A 577 -9.48 -46.24 -9.97
N LEU A 578 -8.87 -45.55 -10.96
CA LEU A 578 -8.08 -46.17 -12.01
C LEU A 578 -6.57 -46.20 -11.72
N LEU A 579 -6.03 -45.13 -11.14
CA LEU A 579 -4.58 -44.93 -11.02
C LEU A 579 -3.98 -45.67 -9.81
N ASP A 580 -2.74 -46.11 -9.95
CA ASP A 580 -1.94 -46.60 -8.83
C ASP A 580 -1.44 -45.42 -7.99
N LEU A 581 -2.01 -45.24 -6.80
CA LEU A 581 -1.67 -44.15 -5.89
C LEU A 581 -0.32 -44.34 -5.19
N ALA A 582 0.36 -45.49 -5.37
CA ALA A 582 1.73 -45.67 -4.92
C ALA A 582 2.73 -44.92 -5.81
N GLU A 583 2.38 -44.67 -7.07
CA GLU A 583 3.19 -43.91 -8.02
C GLU A 583 2.85 -42.40 -7.97
N PRO A 584 3.75 -41.49 -8.40
CA PRO A 584 3.46 -40.07 -8.48
C PRO A 584 2.33 -39.76 -9.48
N GLN A 585 1.21 -39.20 -8.99
CA GLN A 585 0.06 -38.82 -9.82
C GLN A 585 -0.12 -37.29 -9.88
N HIS A 586 0.78 -36.60 -10.59
CA HIS A 586 0.84 -35.13 -10.60
C HIS A 586 -0.44 -34.45 -11.08
N LEU A 587 -1.11 -35.00 -12.11
CA LEU A 587 -2.35 -34.43 -12.62
C LEU A 587 -3.53 -34.65 -11.66
N LEU A 588 -3.62 -35.83 -11.03
CA LEU A 588 -4.61 -36.10 -9.99
C LEU A 588 -4.42 -35.17 -8.79
N GLU A 589 -3.18 -34.99 -8.35
CA GLU A 589 -2.80 -34.07 -7.28
C GLU A 589 -3.30 -32.65 -7.58
N ARG A 590 -3.03 -32.15 -8.80
CA ARG A 590 -3.52 -30.86 -9.28
C ARG A 590 -5.05 -30.78 -9.28
N GLY A 591 -5.74 -31.78 -9.83
CA GLY A 591 -7.20 -31.76 -9.88
C GLY A 591 -7.85 -31.80 -8.50
N ARG A 592 -7.26 -32.50 -7.51
CA ARG A 592 -7.71 -32.42 -6.10
C ARG A 592 -7.52 -31.03 -5.52
N TRP A 593 -6.39 -30.38 -5.80
CA TRP A 593 -6.13 -29.00 -5.39
C TRP A 593 -7.16 -28.03 -5.99
N GLU A 594 -7.43 -28.12 -7.29
CA GLU A 594 -8.41 -27.29 -7.98
C GLU A 594 -9.85 -27.56 -7.52
N LEU A 595 -10.21 -28.82 -7.28
CA LEU A 595 -11.50 -29.21 -6.71
C LEU A 595 -11.67 -28.62 -5.31
N ALA A 596 -10.67 -28.77 -4.43
CA ALA A 596 -10.73 -28.23 -3.08
C ALA A 596 -10.90 -26.71 -3.07
N ARG A 597 -10.17 -25.98 -3.93
CA ARG A 597 -10.35 -24.52 -4.10
C ARG A 597 -11.76 -24.18 -4.57
N THR A 598 -12.27 -24.87 -5.59
CA THR A 598 -13.62 -24.62 -6.12
C THR A 598 -14.71 -24.90 -5.08
N LEU A 599 -14.55 -25.94 -4.26
CA LEU A 599 -15.43 -26.24 -3.14
C LEU A 599 -15.37 -25.16 -2.05
N ALA A 600 -14.17 -24.68 -1.71
CA ALA A 600 -13.99 -23.58 -0.76
C ALA A 600 -14.69 -22.30 -1.25
N ASP A 601 -14.47 -21.92 -2.50
CA ASP A 601 -15.04 -20.71 -3.11
C ASP A 601 -16.58 -20.76 -3.20
N THR A 602 -17.15 -21.96 -3.29
CA THR A 602 -18.62 -22.19 -3.31
C THR A 602 -19.23 -22.37 -1.91
N GLY A 603 -18.43 -22.21 -0.84
CA GLY A 603 -18.87 -22.34 0.55
C GLY A 603 -19.02 -23.78 1.05
N ARG A 604 -18.59 -24.78 0.26
CA ARG A 604 -18.57 -26.22 0.62
C ARG A 604 -17.29 -26.56 1.40
N GLY A 605 -17.04 -25.84 2.50
CA GLY A 605 -15.78 -25.86 3.24
C GLY A 605 -15.38 -27.24 3.82
N GLU A 606 -16.32 -28.04 4.32
CA GLU A 606 -15.99 -29.39 4.83
C GLU A 606 -15.58 -30.35 3.70
N GLU A 607 -16.20 -30.24 2.53
CA GLU A 607 -15.85 -31.07 1.38
C GLU A 607 -14.49 -30.64 0.80
N ALA A 608 -14.22 -29.33 0.80
CA ALA A 608 -12.89 -28.80 0.47
C ALA A 608 -11.82 -29.38 1.42
N LEU A 609 -12.05 -29.33 2.73
CA LEU A 609 -11.14 -29.91 3.73
C LEU A 609 -10.90 -31.40 3.50
N ALA A 610 -11.93 -32.18 3.19
CA ALA A 610 -11.78 -33.61 2.88
C ALA A 610 -10.87 -33.84 1.67
N GLN A 611 -10.98 -33.03 0.61
CA GLN A 611 -10.10 -33.11 -0.56
C GLN A 611 -8.65 -32.72 -0.23
N LEU A 612 -8.45 -31.68 0.59
CA LEU A 612 -7.12 -31.24 1.02
C LEU A 612 -6.41 -32.29 1.89
N GLU A 613 -7.14 -32.91 2.82
CA GLU A 613 -6.61 -33.98 3.66
C GLU A 613 -6.25 -35.22 2.82
N ALA A 614 -7.12 -35.60 1.88
CA ALA A 614 -6.85 -36.69 0.95
C ALA A 614 -5.63 -36.41 0.05
N LEU A 615 -5.44 -35.16 -0.41
CA LEU A 615 -4.27 -34.75 -1.18
C LEU A 615 -2.98 -34.92 -0.37
N VAL A 616 -2.93 -34.38 0.85
CA VAL A 616 -1.75 -34.46 1.72
C VAL A 616 -1.43 -35.90 2.13
N ALA A 617 -2.46 -36.72 2.34
CA ALA A 617 -2.28 -38.13 2.70
C ALA A 617 -1.77 -38.99 1.53
N ALA A 618 -2.31 -38.79 0.33
CA ALA A 618 -1.95 -39.58 -0.86
C ALA A 618 -0.62 -39.14 -1.48
N HIS A 619 -0.29 -37.84 -1.43
CA HIS A 619 0.87 -37.27 -2.11
C HIS A 619 1.71 -36.39 -1.18
N PRO A 620 2.25 -36.92 -0.06
CA PRO A 620 2.95 -36.10 0.92
C PRO A 620 4.22 -35.42 0.38
N ALA A 621 4.84 -35.95 -0.68
CA ALA A 621 5.99 -35.36 -1.36
C ALA A 621 5.63 -34.60 -2.66
N GLY A 622 4.34 -34.35 -2.90
CA GLY A 622 3.83 -33.66 -4.08
C GLY A 622 4.12 -32.15 -4.11
N ARG A 623 3.63 -31.46 -5.14
CA ARG A 623 3.78 -30.00 -5.35
C ARG A 623 2.83 -29.16 -4.49
N PHE A 624 1.64 -29.66 -4.20
CA PHE A 624 0.54 -28.96 -3.55
C PHE A 624 0.35 -29.21 -2.04
N PRO A 625 0.96 -30.18 -1.33
CA PRO A 625 0.68 -30.41 0.09
C PRO A 625 0.90 -29.20 0.99
N GLY A 626 1.95 -28.40 0.75
CA GLY A 626 2.20 -27.17 1.50
C GLY A 626 1.07 -26.15 1.33
N ALA A 627 0.67 -25.89 0.08
CA ALA A 627 -0.45 -25.01 -0.25
C ALA A 627 -1.79 -25.56 0.28
N ALA A 628 -1.97 -26.88 0.25
CA ALA A 628 -3.15 -27.55 0.75
C ALA A 628 -3.30 -27.40 2.27
N LEU A 629 -2.22 -27.58 3.04
CA LEU A 629 -2.22 -27.33 4.48
C LEU A 629 -2.45 -25.85 4.80
N GLN A 630 -1.92 -24.92 4.00
CA GLN A 630 -2.16 -23.48 4.20
C GLN A 630 -3.64 -23.15 4.03
N LEU A 631 -4.27 -23.63 2.95
CA LEU A 631 -5.71 -23.44 2.69
C LEU A 631 -6.56 -24.13 3.77
N ALA A 632 -6.22 -25.36 4.15
CA ALA A 632 -6.94 -26.09 5.20
C ALA A 632 -6.91 -25.33 6.54
N GLY A 633 -5.77 -24.78 6.94
CA GLY A 633 -5.67 -23.97 8.15
C GLY A 633 -6.55 -22.71 8.11
N ARG A 634 -6.64 -22.04 6.95
CA ARG A 634 -7.57 -20.90 6.76
C ARG A 634 -9.03 -21.33 6.89
N LEU A 635 -9.43 -22.42 6.21
CA LEU A 635 -10.79 -22.97 6.30
C LEU A 635 -11.15 -23.42 7.73
N TYR A 636 -10.19 -24.00 8.47
CA TYR A 636 -10.37 -24.32 9.88
C TYR A 636 -10.60 -23.08 10.73
N LEU A 637 -9.87 -21.99 10.47
CA LEU A 637 -10.06 -20.73 11.18
C LEU A 637 -11.42 -20.10 10.87
N GLU A 638 -11.80 -20.04 9.59
CA GLU A 638 -13.09 -19.50 9.12
C GLU A 638 -14.29 -20.27 9.68
N SER A 639 -14.16 -21.59 9.83
CA SER A 639 -15.16 -22.46 10.45
C SER A 639 -15.16 -22.44 11.99
N GLY A 640 -14.37 -21.55 12.62
CA GLY A 640 -14.33 -21.39 14.07
C GLY A 640 -13.58 -22.51 14.81
N ARG A 641 -12.66 -23.21 14.14
CA ARG A 641 -11.81 -24.28 14.69
C ARG A 641 -10.34 -23.84 14.77
N PRO A 642 -9.98 -22.86 15.62
CA PRO A 642 -8.64 -22.27 15.67
C PRO A 642 -7.55 -23.25 16.11
N ASP A 643 -7.89 -24.25 16.94
CA ASP A 643 -6.93 -25.27 17.37
C ASP A 643 -6.52 -26.17 16.20
N ARG A 644 -7.49 -26.58 15.36
CA ARG A 644 -7.20 -27.33 14.12
C ARG A 644 -6.39 -26.51 13.13
N ALA A 645 -6.69 -25.21 13.01
CA ALA A 645 -5.90 -24.31 12.19
C ALA A 645 -4.44 -24.24 12.68
N ARG A 646 -4.24 -24.10 13.99
CA ARG A 646 -2.92 -24.09 14.63
C ARG A 646 -2.16 -25.38 14.35
N ASP A 647 -2.76 -26.54 14.60
CA ASP A 647 -2.14 -27.85 14.38
C ASP A 647 -1.75 -28.04 12.91
N THR A 648 -2.63 -27.63 11.99
CA THR A 648 -2.43 -27.74 10.54
C THR A 648 -1.25 -26.87 10.08
N TRP A 649 -1.16 -25.62 10.55
CA TRP A 649 -0.06 -24.72 10.22
C TRP A 649 1.27 -25.12 10.88
N GLN A 650 1.24 -25.64 12.10
CA GLN A 650 2.44 -26.22 12.73
C GLN A 650 2.94 -27.43 11.95
N ARG A 651 2.04 -28.31 11.50
CA ARG A 651 2.38 -29.43 10.62
C ARG A 651 3.01 -28.96 9.31
N LEU A 652 2.44 -27.93 8.69
CA LEU A 652 2.99 -27.32 7.47
C LEU A 652 4.44 -26.89 7.69
N LEU A 653 4.71 -26.10 8.73
CA LEU A 653 6.05 -25.58 9.00
C LEU A 653 7.05 -26.68 9.38
N ALA A 654 6.59 -27.78 9.99
CA ALA A 654 7.43 -28.91 10.35
C ALA A 654 7.75 -29.83 9.16
N GLN A 655 6.76 -30.13 8.31
CA GLN A 655 6.89 -31.09 7.21
C GLN A 655 7.39 -30.44 5.91
N TYR A 656 7.10 -29.15 5.71
CA TYR A 656 7.42 -28.40 4.49
C TYR A 656 8.19 -27.10 4.82
N PRO A 657 9.41 -27.20 5.39
CA PRO A 657 10.17 -26.01 5.83
C PRO A 657 10.57 -25.07 4.67
N SER A 658 10.59 -25.57 3.44
CA SER A 658 10.88 -24.81 2.21
C SER A 658 9.64 -24.20 1.54
N PHE A 659 8.47 -24.24 2.20
CA PHE A 659 7.27 -23.64 1.66
C PHE A 659 7.43 -22.12 1.48
N LEU A 660 7.16 -21.63 0.26
CA LEU A 660 7.45 -20.25 -0.15
C LEU A 660 6.79 -19.20 0.77
N PHE A 661 5.60 -19.49 1.29
CA PHE A 661 4.82 -18.57 2.15
C PHE A 661 4.89 -18.94 3.64
N GLY A 662 6.00 -19.55 4.09
CA GLY A 662 6.17 -19.95 5.48
C GLY A 662 6.12 -18.79 6.48
N ASP A 663 6.55 -17.59 6.09
CA ASP A 663 6.48 -16.40 6.95
C ASP A 663 5.04 -15.92 7.18
N ASP A 664 4.20 -15.92 6.15
CA ASP A 664 2.78 -15.57 6.28
C ASP A 664 2.07 -16.54 7.24
N VAL A 665 2.40 -17.83 7.17
CA VAL A 665 1.86 -18.85 8.07
C VAL A 665 2.30 -18.61 9.53
N ARG A 666 3.54 -18.14 9.75
CA ARG A 666 4.02 -17.75 11.10
C ARG A 666 3.27 -16.52 11.62
N ASP A 667 2.96 -15.58 10.74
CA ASP A 667 2.18 -14.38 11.08
C ASP A 667 0.75 -14.74 11.47
N ASP A 668 0.11 -15.61 10.70
CA ASP A 668 -1.23 -16.10 11.00
C ASP A 668 -1.28 -16.88 12.32
N LEU A 669 -0.30 -17.75 12.58
CA LEU A 669 -0.14 -18.43 13.87
C LEU A 669 -0.02 -17.44 15.05
N ARG A 670 0.72 -16.34 14.88
CA ARG A 670 0.86 -15.29 15.91
C ARG A 670 -0.44 -14.53 16.17
N ARG A 671 -1.34 -14.45 15.19
CA ARG A 671 -2.63 -13.73 15.26
C ARG A 671 -3.77 -14.55 15.88
N LEU A 672 -3.58 -15.88 16.01
CA LEU A 672 -4.56 -16.75 16.65
C LEU A 672 -4.75 -16.39 18.13
N PRO A 673 -5.99 -16.41 18.64
CA PRO A 673 -6.23 -16.27 20.08
C PRO A 673 -5.53 -17.42 20.82
N ARG A 674 -4.93 -17.09 21.98
CA ARG A 674 -4.30 -18.08 22.87
C ARG A 674 -5.35 -18.94 23.55
#